data_AF-A0A511N3G9-F1
#
_entry.id   AF-A0A511N3G9-F1
#
_cell.length_a   1.000
_cell.length_b   1.000
_cell.length_c   1.000
_cell.angle_alpha   90.00
_cell.angle_beta   90.00
_cell.angle_gamma   90.00
#
_symmetry.space_group_name_H-M   'P 1'
#
loop_
_entity.id
_entity.type
_entity.pdbx_description
1 polymer ?
#
loop_
_entity_poly.entity_id
_entity_poly.type
_entity_poly.pdbx_seq_one_letter_code
_entity_poly.pdbx_strand_id
1 'polypeptide(L)'
;MHDLERFTLGLFQKLGVEPREVASRTYRVKLPLELNRFFRRSELFFTFSEEHYDIHQDEGIEFITAGSPLLDRLIGFVRSRFMVSEAMLQGKALGQLALSSQNLNLEKTPKQLYRKYLCFHVKISVRSDEHLEEILPIWMDLTTKQVLSEAPETPELHPSETPTALAPEEVQEAWNGAWSGIQQQLKHWLEPVQDGINLRLQLEINKRRASGPERQMLIDRFKPQLQTELVFAELLMYPVQLWEVQFKARNWSMRAQYRWDMVRKTWLTAPTCSSCQQITFQLQGCEKGHHLVCERCQQVCKQCQVHQCRQHPLEKCSSCQGGTCNTCLEGCHACQKHNCPTCLMPCPECRKQTCHTCVVSCADCDRVGCTDHFQTCHITLKSLCARHARTCQGCQNVTHHSVLHLTEDGALLCENCAVVCTESHSRPTWLNPAVAMQCSGQHTKPQYLCHQHVQVCTDCGKAMCQQHLVTTKSGVKVCRECAKTCPVCPTGTYHTSQEVQGCQDSHHAAHLVCHEHQRSCHDCKKSTCSHHSYRSKRSHNAFCREHIVVCPDCKTQVGRSEAVQAVEGLYCLECVGKCAACNQTHSRKYLHTAKHSGRTFCKTHIMACPECQTQVGVSEAVQTLEGPRCPDCHDTCKTCHTDHALSGLTVCPSCVPASQKGKNKRDLRLYLHCQLHVHHCHVCSQATCQSHTKQCADCLQNTCPDHLVTDTQGRKLCSKCAVICTYCPSGTYHHRKDITSCSVSKEHLCKNHTLICEDCLKPVGARHTAKCSSCQGLTCRSCLRENECYTCWTLKPADALLLKELGLQEVAQSWSIHASLKDRGNGTFKQVVVYHTRAGSLWGALTSKTSLMLDVYLRSGQKIQKVRHLEPEKAPRGFPNPSRLKALQDALQKRKP
;
A
#
# COMPACT_ATOMS: atom_id res chain seq x y z
N MET A 1 40.03 -21.28 15.37
CA MET A 1 41.39 -20.70 15.24
C MET A 1 41.42 -19.18 15.08
N HIS A 2 40.90 -18.56 14.00
CA HIS A 2 41.01 -17.10 13.81
C HIS A 2 40.44 -16.30 15.00
N ASP A 3 39.33 -16.74 15.57
CA ASP A 3 38.69 -16.03 16.68
C ASP A 3 39.44 -16.20 18.00
N LEU A 4 40.12 -17.34 18.20
CA LEU A 4 41.05 -17.59 19.31
C LEU A 4 42.30 -16.70 19.21
N GLU A 5 42.81 -16.49 18.00
CA GLU A 5 43.89 -15.54 17.70
C GLU A 5 43.46 -14.10 17.98
N ARG A 6 42.31 -13.66 17.44
CA ARG A 6 41.76 -12.32 17.72
C ARG A 6 41.52 -12.10 19.22
N PHE A 7 41.00 -13.10 19.92
CA PHE A 7 40.76 -13.10 21.37
C PHE A 7 42.06 -12.95 22.16
N THR A 8 43.06 -13.78 21.88
CA THR A 8 44.34 -13.80 22.61
C THR A 8 45.13 -12.52 22.39
N LEU A 9 45.21 -12.03 21.15
CA LEU A 9 45.87 -10.77 20.82
C LEU A 9 45.15 -9.57 21.43
N GLY A 10 43.82 -9.56 21.41
CA GLY A 10 42.99 -8.54 22.05
C GLY A 10 43.14 -8.52 23.58
N LEU A 11 43.32 -9.68 24.23
CA LEU A 11 43.61 -9.76 25.66
C LEU A 11 44.97 -9.12 26.00
N PHE A 12 46.03 -9.40 25.24
CA PHE A 12 47.32 -8.73 25.45
C PHE A 12 47.21 -7.20 25.27
N GLN A 13 46.50 -6.74 24.22
CA GLN A 13 46.27 -5.31 23.98
C GLN A 13 45.52 -4.64 25.14
N LYS A 14 44.48 -5.28 25.69
CA LYS A 14 43.74 -4.81 26.88
C LYS A 14 44.59 -4.79 28.16
N LEU A 15 45.61 -5.64 28.25
CA LEU A 15 46.62 -5.60 29.32
C LEU A 15 47.74 -4.58 29.07
N GLY A 16 47.59 -3.69 28.08
CA GLY A 16 48.57 -2.65 27.77
C GLY A 16 49.81 -3.17 27.03
N VAL A 17 49.72 -4.32 26.36
CA VAL A 17 50.87 -4.96 25.69
C VAL A 17 50.57 -5.25 24.22
N GLU A 18 51.43 -4.77 23.33
CA GLU A 18 51.31 -4.99 21.89
C GLU A 18 52.02 -6.28 21.46
N PRO A 19 51.31 -7.31 20.92
CA PRO A 19 51.94 -8.48 20.34
C PRO A 19 52.52 -8.15 18.98
N ARG A 20 53.82 -8.39 18.80
CA ARG A 20 54.50 -8.20 17.51
C ARG A 20 54.61 -9.52 16.78
N GLU A 21 54.02 -9.61 15.60
CA GLU A 21 54.24 -10.75 14.69
C GLU A 21 55.72 -10.80 14.25
N VAL A 22 56.33 -11.98 14.34
CA VAL A 22 57.75 -12.23 13.99
C VAL A 22 57.91 -13.26 12.88
N ALA A 23 56.97 -14.18 12.76
CA ALA A 23 56.77 -15.09 11.63
C ALA A 23 55.27 -15.34 11.47
N SER A 24 54.82 -16.01 10.40
CA SER A 24 53.40 -16.18 10.08
C SER A 24 52.59 -16.70 11.27
N ARG A 25 51.69 -15.87 11.81
CA ARG A 25 50.84 -16.14 12.99
C ARG A 25 51.61 -16.54 14.26
N THR A 26 52.86 -16.12 14.34
CA THR A 26 53.80 -16.36 15.44
C THR A 26 54.21 -15.02 16.04
N TYR A 27 53.94 -14.82 17.32
CA TYR A 27 53.97 -13.53 17.99
C TYR A 27 54.95 -13.51 19.16
N ARG A 28 55.61 -12.37 19.33
CA ARG A 28 56.48 -12.03 20.46
C ARG A 28 55.85 -10.89 21.26
N VAL A 29 55.73 -11.08 22.57
CA VAL A 29 55.15 -10.12 23.52
C VAL A 29 56.19 -9.76 24.58
N LYS A 30 56.44 -8.47 24.82
CA LYS A 30 57.29 -7.99 25.91
C LYS A 30 56.43 -7.64 27.12
N LEU A 31 56.56 -8.36 28.22
CA LEU A 31 55.69 -8.18 29.38
C LEU A 31 56.14 -7.01 30.28
N PRO A 32 55.25 -6.08 30.66
CA PRO A 32 55.54 -5.08 31.68
C PRO A 32 55.80 -5.76 33.04
N LEU A 33 56.46 -5.05 33.97
CA LEU A 33 56.94 -5.58 35.25
C LEU A 33 55.88 -6.34 36.05
N GLU A 34 54.62 -5.92 35.99
CA GLU A 34 53.50 -6.57 36.65
C GLU A 34 53.21 -7.96 36.06
N LEU A 35 53.00 -8.06 34.74
CA LEU A 35 52.76 -9.34 34.07
C LEU A 35 54.00 -10.24 34.17
N ASN A 36 55.21 -9.68 34.11
CA ASN A 36 56.45 -10.42 34.29
C ASN A 36 56.49 -11.15 35.65
N ARG A 37 56.04 -10.51 36.75
CA ARG A 37 55.92 -11.15 38.07
C ARG A 37 54.93 -12.33 38.07
N PHE A 38 53.85 -12.25 37.31
CA PHE A 38 52.83 -13.31 37.22
C PHE A 38 53.28 -14.47 36.33
N PHE A 39 53.70 -14.18 35.09
CA PHE A 39 54.15 -15.18 34.11
C PHE A 39 55.57 -15.71 34.35
N ARG A 40 56.33 -15.08 35.27
CA ARG A 40 57.74 -15.37 35.60
C ARG A 40 58.68 -15.30 34.38
N ARG A 41 58.34 -14.46 33.39
CA ARG A 41 59.08 -14.24 32.14
C ARG A 41 58.96 -12.77 31.73
N SER A 42 60.05 -12.17 31.25
CA SER A 42 60.03 -10.81 30.71
C SER A 42 59.48 -10.72 29.28
N GLU A 43 59.48 -11.82 28.54
CA GLU A 43 58.92 -11.93 27.21
C GLU A 43 58.21 -13.28 27.02
N LEU A 44 57.26 -13.33 26.09
CA LEU A 44 56.57 -14.54 25.65
C LEU A 44 56.70 -14.68 24.13
N PHE A 45 56.80 -15.93 23.67
CA PHE A 45 56.70 -16.32 22.27
C PHE A 45 55.59 -17.36 22.15
N PHE A 46 54.70 -17.20 21.17
CA PHE A 46 53.60 -18.14 20.93
C PHE A 46 53.14 -18.14 19.47
N THR A 47 52.45 -19.20 19.05
CA THR A 47 51.96 -19.35 17.68
C THR A 47 50.56 -19.96 17.61
N PHE A 48 49.84 -19.61 16.53
CA PHE A 48 48.56 -20.24 16.13
C PHE A 48 48.73 -21.16 14.91
N SER A 49 49.97 -21.45 14.51
CA SER A 49 50.35 -22.37 13.45
C SER A 49 51.01 -23.61 14.06
N GLU A 50 50.33 -24.76 13.96
CA GLU A 50 50.83 -26.07 14.39
C GLU A 50 52.15 -26.41 13.68
N GLU A 51 52.21 -26.17 12.36
CA GLU A 51 53.43 -26.30 11.54
C GLU A 51 54.63 -25.50 12.09
N HIS A 52 54.43 -24.27 12.60
CA HIS A 52 55.52 -23.50 13.21
C HIS A 52 55.90 -24.01 14.60
N TYR A 53 54.95 -24.54 15.37
CA TYR A 53 55.25 -25.11 16.68
C TYR A 53 56.12 -26.38 16.56
N ASP A 54 55.79 -27.28 15.63
CA ASP A 54 56.56 -28.50 15.38
C ASP A 54 58.00 -28.21 14.90
N ILE A 55 58.20 -27.12 14.15
CA ILE A 55 59.53 -26.71 13.67
C ILE A 55 60.37 -26.03 14.77
N HIS A 56 59.73 -25.30 15.69
CA HIS A 56 60.40 -24.42 16.66
C HIS A 56 60.16 -24.80 18.13
N GLN A 57 59.84 -26.08 18.41
CA GLN A 57 59.51 -26.55 19.76
C GLN A 57 60.62 -26.26 20.79
N ASP A 58 61.89 -26.40 20.38
CA ASP A 58 63.08 -26.12 21.22
C ASP A 58 63.28 -24.61 21.54
N GLU A 59 62.66 -23.70 20.78
CA GLU A 59 62.78 -22.25 21.01
C GLU A 59 61.85 -21.73 22.13
N GLY A 60 61.07 -22.62 22.77
CA GLY A 60 60.17 -22.27 23.86
C GLY A 60 58.90 -21.53 23.44
N ILE A 61 58.52 -21.63 22.16
CA ILE A 61 57.27 -21.09 21.61
C ILE A 61 56.09 -21.91 22.14
N GLU A 62 55.11 -21.28 22.77
CA GLU A 62 53.89 -21.97 23.23
C GLU A 62 52.81 -21.98 22.13
N PHE A 63 52.28 -23.15 21.77
CA PHE A 63 51.15 -23.26 20.82
C PHE A 63 49.82 -22.89 21.49
N ILE A 64 49.05 -21.99 20.87
CA ILE A 64 47.80 -21.49 21.45
C ILE A 64 46.58 -22.26 20.94
N THR A 65 46.11 -23.16 21.79
CA THR A 65 44.76 -23.74 21.77
C THR A 65 43.91 -23.15 22.92
N ALA A 66 42.61 -23.41 22.93
CA ALA A 66 41.70 -22.93 23.98
C ALA A 66 42.02 -23.49 25.40
N GLY A 67 42.79 -24.57 25.48
CA GLY A 67 43.34 -25.17 26.71
C GLY A 67 44.86 -25.10 26.78
N SER A 68 45.48 -24.14 26.10
CA SER A 68 46.93 -23.94 26.19
C SER A 68 47.31 -23.32 27.54
N PRO A 69 48.39 -23.79 28.20
CA PRO A 69 48.79 -23.27 29.51
C PRO A 69 49.05 -21.75 29.54
N LEU A 70 49.48 -21.15 28.42
CA LEU A 70 49.61 -19.69 28.33
C LEU A 70 48.24 -18.99 28.33
N LEU A 71 47.25 -19.52 27.62
CA LEU A 71 45.92 -18.93 27.59
C LEU A 71 45.20 -19.06 28.93
N ASP A 72 45.27 -20.24 29.59
CA ASP A 72 44.67 -20.42 30.92
C ASP A 72 45.34 -19.50 31.97
N ARG A 73 46.66 -19.28 31.89
CA ARG A 73 47.35 -18.26 32.72
C ARG A 73 46.88 -16.84 32.39
N LEU A 74 46.69 -16.49 31.12
CA LEU A 74 46.20 -15.18 30.70
C LEU A 74 44.77 -14.93 31.19
N ILE A 75 43.90 -15.93 31.07
CA ILE A 75 42.53 -15.95 31.60
C ILE A 75 42.53 -15.80 33.12
N GLY A 76 43.35 -16.57 33.83
CA GLY A 76 43.50 -16.48 35.29
C GLY A 76 43.97 -15.10 35.75
N PHE A 77 44.93 -14.48 35.03
CA PHE A 77 45.35 -13.11 35.31
C PHE A 77 44.20 -12.11 35.14
N VAL A 78 43.50 -12.15 33.99
CA VAL A 78 42.38 -11.23 33.70
C VAL A 78 41.32 -11.34 34.79
N ARG A 79 40.90 -12.56 35.16
CA ARG A 79 39.89 -12.79 36.23
C ARG A 79 40.34 -12.28 37.60
N SER A 80 41.64 -12.28 37.89
CA SER A 80 42.19 -11.73 39.14
C SER A 80 42.22 -10.20 39.21
N ARG A 81 41.91 -9.50 38.10
CA ARG A 81 41.98 -8.03 37.98
C ARG A 81 40.67 -7.39 37.52
N PHE A 82 40.01 -7.95 36.52
CA PHE A 82 38.84 -7.38 35.86
C PHE A 82 37.86 -8.47 35.44
N MET A 83 36.68 -8.53 36.07
CA MET A 83 35.58 -9.35 35.55
C MET A 83 34.86 -8.69 34.36
N VAL A 84 34.92 -7.36 34.26
CA VAL A 84 34.34 -6.58 33.17
C VAL A 84 35.39 -5.65 32.55
N SER A 85 35.52 -5.71 31.22
CA SER A 85 36.22 -4.73 30.38
C SER A 85 35.19 -3.74 29.85
N GLU A 86 35.44 -2.43 29.90
CA GLU A 86 34.50 -1.43 29.38
C GLU A 86 35.06 -0.69 28.16
N ALA A 87 34.29 -0.67 27.07
CA ALA A 87 34.64 -0.02 25.81
C ALA A 87 33.48 0.88 25.35
N MET A 88 33.74 2.19 25.31
CA MET A 88 32.75 3.21 24.95
C MET A 88 33.05 3.76 23.56
N LEU A 89 32.09 3.63 22.64
CA LEU A 89 32.31 3.86 21.22
C LEU A 89 32.11 5.32 20.80
N GLN A 90 33.17 5.94 20.29
CA GLN A 90 33.12 7.27 19.68
C GLN A 90 32.50 7.22 18.27
N GLY A 91 31.18 7.12 18.20
CA GLY A 91 30.44 7.24 16.95
C GLY A 91 30.53 8.66 16.40
N LYS A 92 31.32 8.85 15.34
CA LYS A 92 31.37 10.10 14.56
C LYS A 92 29.95 10.47 14.15
N ALA A 93 29.47 11.64 14.59
CA ALA A 93 28.07 12.01 14.48
C ALA A 93 27.59 11.94 13.03
N LEU A 94 26.60 11.08 12.75
CA LEU A 94 25.91 11.08 11.47
C LEU A 94 25.29 12.46 11.22
N GLY A 95 25.29 12.85 9.94
CA GLY A 95 24.96 14.20 9.50
C GLY A 95 23.57 14.68 9.93
N GLN A 96 23.37 16.00 9.86
CA GLN A 96 22.16 16.68 10.34
C GLN A 96 20.87 15.95 9.98
N LEU A 97 20.01 15.72 10.98
CA LEU A 97 18.72 15.07 10.80
C LEU A 97 17.88 15.79 9.73
N ALA A 98 17.76 15.17 8.55
CA ALA A 98 17.13 15.72 7.35
C ALA A 98 15.58 15.70 7.40
N LEU A 99 15.01 16.26 8.47
CA LEU A 99 13.58 16.59 8.51
C LEU A 99 13.30 17.80 7.62
N SER A 100 12.26 17.67 6.80
CA SER A 100 11.67 18.75 6.01
C SER A 100 10.23 18.96 6.46
N SER A 101 9.87 20.20 6.75
CA SER A 101 8.52 20.65 7.09
C SER A 101 8.28 22.03 6.48
N GLN A 102 7.26 22.16 5.64
CA GLN A 102 6.97 23.42 4.94
C GLN A 102 6.27 24.47 5.83
N ASN A 103 5.56 24.04 6.88
CA ASN A 103 4.70 24.88 7.71
C ASN A 103 5.01 24.87 9.22
N LEU A 104 6.21 24.42 9.61
CA LEU A 104 6.64 24.31 11.01
C LEU A 104 8.08 24.78 11.20
N ASN A 105 8.33 25.52 12.27
CA ASN A 105 9.69 25.78 12.76
C ASN A 105 10.17 24.55 13.55
N LEU A 106 11.39 24.08 13.27
CA LEU A 106 12.00 22.89 13.87
C LEU A 106 13.20 23.24 14.74
N GLU A 107 13.01 23.25 16.05
CA GLU A 107 14.12 23.27 17.01
C GLU A 107 14.61 21.85 17.25
N LYS A 108 15.84 21.54 16.83
CA LYS A 108 16.45 20.20 16.89
C LYS A 108 17.54 20.20 17.97
N THR A 109 17.27 19.56 19.10
CA THR A 109 18.26 19.36 20.18
C THR A 109 18.83 17.94 20.08
N PRO A 110 20.09 17.76 19.64
CA PRO A 110 20.75 16.47 19.71
C PRO A 110 21.07 16.12 21.17
N LYS A 111 20.80 14.88 21.54
CA LYS A 111 21.20 14.24 22.80
C LYS A 111 21.88 12.92 22.47
N GLN A 112 23.03 12.68 23.06
CA GLN A 112 23.74 11.41 22.90
C GLN A 112 23.34 10.48 24.04
N LEU A 113 22.57 9.44 23.70
CA LEU A 113 22.32 8.31 24.59
C LEU A 113 23.32 7.19 24.26
N TYR A 114 23.40 6.20 25.14
CA TYR A 114 24.20 5.00 24.88
C TYR A 114 23.35 3.74 25.08
N ARG A 115 23.45 2.80 24.14
CA ARG A 115 22.92 1.44 24.26
C ARG A 115 24.03 0.56 24.80
N LYS A 116 23.82 0.01 25.99
CA LYS A 116 24.77 -0.92 26.62
C LYS A 116 24.55 -2.33 26.04
N TYR A 117 25.61 -2.93 25.52
CA TYR A 117 25.69 -4.35 25.19
C TYR A 117 26.76 -5.02 26.05
N LEU A 118 26.57 -6.28 26.42
CA LEU A 118 27.51 -7.04 27.24
C LEU A 118 27.89 -8.32 26.49
N CYS A 119 29.17 -8.48 26.16
CA CYS A 119 29.71 -9.69 25.53
C CYS A 119 30.33 -10.58 26.60
N PHE A 120 29.69 -11.70 26.92
CA PHE A 120 30.24 -12.71 27.82
C PHE A 120 31.13 -13.66 27.03
N HIS A 121 32.41 -13.74 27.37
CA HIS A 121 33.30 -14.76 26.83
C HIS A 121 33.19 -16.02 27.69
N VAL A 122 32.64 -17.09 27.12
CA VAL A 122 32.38 -18.35 27.84
C VAL A 122 33.28 -19.44 27.29
N LYS A 123 34.17 -19.97 28.14
CA LYS A 123 34.96 -21.17 27.86
C LYS A 123 34.05 -22.37 28.04
N ILE A 124 34.05 -23.25 27.05
CA ILE A 124 33.23 -24.45 26.96
C ILE A 124 34.17 -25.61 26.79
N SER A 125 34.14 -26.55 27.73
CA SER A 125 35.00 -27.73 27.73
C SER A 125 34.14 -28.97 27.67
N VAL A 126 34.25 -29.74 26.60
CA VAL A 126 33.58 -31.04 26.43
C VAL A 126 34.61 -32.13 26.67
N ARG A 127 34.37 -32.97 27.68
CA ARG A 127 35.19 -34.14 27.99
C ARG A 127 34.45 -35.41 27.58
N SER A 128 35.01 -36.16 26.64
CA SER A 128 34.50 -37.44 26.14
C SER A 128 35.67 -38.41 25.94
N ASP A 129 35.74 -39.08 24.79
CA ASP A 129 36.94 -39.71 24.25
C ASP A 129 38.07 -38.72 23.93
N GLU A 130 37.72 -37.47 23.60
CA GLU A 130 38.61 -36.33 23.39
C GLU A 130 38.30 -35.20 24.40
N HIS A 131 39.24 -34.26 24.57
CA HIS A 131 39.00 -33.01 25.28
C HIS A 131 38.91 -31.88 24.26
N LEU A 132 37.71 -31.36 24.04
CA LEU A 132 37.45 -30.25 23.12
C LEU A 132 37.17 -28.99 23.94
N GLU A 133 37.89 -27.91 23.68
CA GLU A 133 37.67 -26.63 24.33
C GLU A 133 37.49 -25.51 23.29
N GLU A 134 36.50 -24.64 23.51
CA GLU A 134 36.25 -23.45 22.68
C GLU A 134 35.84 -22.26 23.57
N ILE A 135 36.03 -21.03 23.07
CA ILE A 135 35.62 -19.80 23.77
C ILE A 135 34.61 -19.07 22.89
N LEU A 136 33.33 -19.10 23.26
CA LEU A 136 32.26 -18.43 22.51
C LEU A 136 31.98 -17.03 23.07
N PRO A 137 31.91 -15.99 22.21
CA PRO A 137 31.50 -14.63 22.59
C PRO A 137 29.98 -14.49 22.51
N ILE A 138 29.33 -14.30 23.66
CA ILE A 138 27.87 -14.33 23.78
C ILE A 138 27.35 -12.94 24.10
N TRP A 139 26.63 -12.37 23.13
CA TRP A 139 26.22 -10.97 23.15
C TRP A 139 24.84 -10.78 23.75
N MET A 140 24.71 -9.88 24.72
CA MET A 140 23.45 -9.47 25.31
C MET A 140 23.21 -7.98 25.11
N ASP A 141 21.98 -7.62 24.75
CA ASP A 141 21.49 -6.24 24.73
C ASP A 141 20.89 -5.92 26.11
N LEU A 142 21.57 -5.09 26.92
CA LEU A 142 21.10 -4.77 28.27
C LEU A 142 19.83 -3.91 28.27
N THR A 143 19.46 -3.33 27.12
CA THR A 143 18.25 -2.49 26.99
C THR A 143 17.01 -3.33 26.71
N THR A 144 17.13 -4.41 25.92
CA THR A 144 16.01 -5.34 25.65
C THR A 144 16.05 -6.64 26.48
N LYS A 145 17.13 -6.86 27.24
CA LYS A 145 17.45 -8.10 27.96
C LYS A 145 17.45 -9.36 27.06
N GLN A 146 17.83 -9.20 25.79
CA GLN A 146 17.88 -10.28 24.80
C GLN A 146 19.31 -10.65 24.44
N VAL A 147 19.56 -11.96 24.27
CA VAL A 147 20.77 -12.48 23.63
C VAL A 147 20.68 -12.27 22.11
N LEU A 148 21.80 -11.87 21.51
CA LEU A 148 21.96 -11.71 20.06
C LEU A 148 22.65 -12.96 19.49
N SER A 149 22.23 -13.39 18.31
CA SER A 149 22.85 -14.49 17.56
C SER A 149 24.19 -14.13 16.93
N GLU A 150 24.46 -12.83 16.76
CA GLU A 150 25.62 -12.28 16.08
C GLU A 150 26.16 -11.09 16.88
N ALA A 151 27.44 -10.77 16.71
CA ALA A 151 28.02 -9.56 17.26
C ALA A 151 27.34 -8.32 16.63
N PRO A 152 27.04 -7.25 17.41
CA PRO A 152 26.68 -5.97 16.83
C PRO A 152 27.81 -5.49 15.91
N GLU A 153 27.47 -4.91 14.75
CA GLU A 153 28.46 -4.35 13.82
C GLU A 153 29.33 -3.29 14.52
N THR A 154 30.57 -3.65 14.82
CA THR A 154 31.55 -2.74 15.41
C THR A 154 32.07 -1.78 14.34
N PRO A 155 31.77 -0.47 14.39
CA PRO A 155 32.62 0.50 13.71
C PRO A 155 34.01 0.49 14.36
N GLU A 156 35.01 1.07 13.69
CA GLU A 156 36.39 1.12 14.18
C GLU A 156 36.44 1.66 15.63
N LEU A 157 36.92 0.80 16.55
CA LEU A 157 36.85 1.06 17.99
C LEU A 157 37.92 2.08 18.39
N HIS A 158 37.49 3.23 18.90
CA HIS A 158 38.35 4.12 19.69
C HIS A 158 37.86 4.08 21.15
N PRO A 159 38.70 3.64 22.11
CA PRO A 159 38.33 3.63 23.52
C PRO A 159 38.17 5.07 24.05
N SER A 160 37.15 5.27 24.89
CA SER A 160 36.98 6.51 25.66
C SER A 160 37.69 6.41 27.01
N GLU A 161 38.24 7.52 27.49
CA GLU A 161 39.16 7.54 28.65
C GLU A 161 38.46 7.28 30.00
N THR A 162 37.14 7.53 30.10
CA THR A 162 36.38 7.36 31.36
C THR A 162 34.96 6.79 31.12
N PRO A 163 34.79 5.46 31.01
CA PRO A 163 33.48 4.82 31.07
C PRO A 163 32.96 4.77 32.52
N THR A 164 31.68 4.41 32.71
CA THR A 164 31.05 4.30 34.03
C THR A 164 30.75 2.85 34.36
N ALA A 165 31.56 2.30 35.27
CA ALA A 165 31.51 0.92 35.72
C ALA A 165 30.08 0.43 36.00
N LEU A 166 29.67 -0.66 35.34
CA LEU A 166 28.49 -1.43 35.73
C LEU A 166 28.63 -1.91 37.18
N ALA A 167 27.52 -1.90 37.92
CA ALA A 167 27.48 -2.53 39.24
C ALA A 167 27.57 -4.07 39.10
N PRO A 168 28.27 -4.80 39.99
CA PRO A 168 28.38 -6.27 39.93
C PRO A 168 27.01 -6.98 39.85
N GLU A 169 25.99 -6.40 40.47
CA GLU A 169 24.61 -6.87 40.45
C GLU A 169 23.98 -6.77 39.04
N GLU A 170 24.23 -5.68 38.31
CA GLU A 170 23.77 -5.54 36.90
C GLU A 170 24.42 -6.59 35.99
N VAL A 171 25.71 -6.88 36.23
CA VAL A 171 26.48 -7.90 35.47
C VAL A 171 25.95 -9.30 35.77
N GLN A 172 25.63 -9.59 37.04
CA GLN A 172 25.06 -10.89 37.44
C GLN A 172 23.61 -11.05 36.95
N GLU A 173 22.78 -10.00 36.99
CA GLU A 173 21.42 -10.05 36.42
C GLU A 173 21.47 -10.30 34.91
N ALA A 174 22.39 -9.60 34.22
CA ALA A 174 22.63 -9.81 32.79
C ALA A 174 23.12 -11.23 32.50
N TRP A 175 24.07 -11.78 33.26
CA TRP A 175 24.53 -13.16 33.09
C TRP A 175 23.39 -14.17 33.25
N ASN A 176 22.57 -14.01 34.29
CA ASN A 176 21.42 -14.88 34.55
C ASN A 176 20.39 -14.82 33.40
N GLY A 177 20.15 -13.64 32.83
CA GLY A 177 19.29 -13.47 31.65
C GLY A 177 19.90 -14.02 30.36
N ALA A 178 21.21 -13.84 30.18
CA ALA A 178 21.93 -14.37 29.02
C ALA A 178 21.93 -15.91 29.00
N TRP A 179 22.02 -16.55 30.17
CA TRP A 179 22.13 -18.00 30.32
C TRP A 179 21.09 -18.81 29.53
N SER A 180 19.85 -18.33 29.40
CA SER A 180 18.83 -19.01 28.58
C SER A 180 19.18 -19.03 27.08
N GLY A 181 19.76 -17.95 26.56
CA GLY A 181 20.27 -17.89 25.19
C GLY A 181 21.60 -18.64 25.02
N ILE A 182 22.43 -18.66 26.06
CA ILE A 182 23.65 -19.50 26.13
C ILE A 182 23.27 -20.97 25.93
N GLN A 183 22.27 -21.48 26.65
CA GLN A 183 21.78 -22.86 26.49
C GLN A 183 21.30 -23.17 25.06
N GLN A 184 20.67 -22.20 24.37
CA GLN A 184 20.24 -22.38 22.98
C GLN A 184 21.43 -22.41 21.99
N GLN A 185 22.42 -21.52 22.15
CA GLN A 185 23.63 -21.51 21.32
C GLN A 185 24.50 -22.75 21.58
N LEU A 186 24.68 -23.12 22.85
CA LEU A 186 25.35 -24.36 23.28
C LEU A 186 24.73 -25.59 22.63
N LYS A 187 23.39 -25.70 22.59
CA LYS A 187 22.74 -26.86 21.95
C LYS A 187 23.16 -26.98 20.48
N HIS A 188 23.13 -25.87 19.74
CA HIS A 188 23.45 -25.89 18.31
C HIS A 188 24.93 -26.14 18.01
N TRP A 189 25.83 -25.68 18.89
CA TRP A 189 27.26 -26.02 18.83
C TRP A 189 27.53 -27.48 19.24
N LEU A 190 26.79 -28.01 20.22
CA LEU A 190 26.91 -29.38 20.69
C LEU A 190 26.36 -30.43 19.72
N GLU A 191 25.34 -30.12 18.91
CA GLU A 191 24.76 -31.04 17.92
C GLU A 191 25.84 -31.73 17.03
N PRO A 192 26.68 -31.00 16.27
CA PRO A 192 27.73 -31.62 15.45
C PRO A 192 28.86 -32.29 16.25
N VAL A 193 29.17 -31.79 17.45
CA VAL A 193 30.18 -32.40 18.35
C VAL A 193 29.68 -33.75 18.87
N GLN A 194 28.42 -33.80 19.30
CA GLN A 194 27.72 -34.98 19.77
C GLN A 194 27.61 -36.03 18.67
N ASP A 195 27.32 -35.63 17.43
CA ASP A 195 27.28 -36.54 16.28
C ASP A 195 28.66 -37.12 15.92
N GLY A 196 29.73 -36.30 16.02
CA GLY A 196 31.11 -36.77 15.88
C GLY A 196 31.49 -37.81 16.93
N ILE A 197 31.21 -37.52 18.21
CA ILE A 197 31.42 -38.43 19.35
C ILE A 197 30.61 -39.71 19.17
N ASN A 198 29.33 -39.60 18.76
CA ASN A 198 28.45 -40.75 18.49
C ASN A 198 29.01 -41.64 17.37
N LEU A 199 29.51 -41.05 16.28
CA LEU A 199 30.11 -41.78 15.18
C LEU A 199 31.37 -42.54 15.63
N ARG A 200 32.27 -41.90 16.39
CA ARG A 200 33.47 -42.56 16.94
C ARG A 200 33.12 -43.67 17.93
N LEU A 201 32.11 -43.47 18.78
CA LEU A 201 31.59 -44.49 19.69
C LEU A 201 31.07 -45.71 18.92
N GLN A 202 30.29 -45.53 17.85
CA GLN A 202 29.81 -46.63 17.01
C GLN A 202 30.97 -47.35 16.30
N LEU A 203 31.96 -46.62 15.79
CA LEU A 203 33.14 -47.21 15.16
C LEU A 203 33.95 -48.06 16.16
N GLU A 204 34.18 -47.58 17.39
CA GLU A 204 34.94 -48.33 18.40
C GLU A 204 34.14 -49.53 18.97
N ILE A 205 32.82 -49.41 19.13
CA ILE A 205 31.93 -50.55 19.45
C ILE A 205 32.02 -51.63 18.36
N ASN A 206 31.89 -51.25 17.08
CA ASN A 206 31.92 -52.19 15.95
C ASN A 206 33.29 -52.86 15.79
N LYS A 207 34.37 -52.08 15.97
CA LYS A 207 35.77 -52.53 15.91
C LYS A 207 36.10 -53.55 17.01
N ARG A 208 35.55 -53.37 18.23
CA ARG A 208 35.70 -54.31 19.35
C ARG A 208 34.71 -55.47 19.33
N ARG A 209 33.58 -55.31 18.63
CA ARG A 209 32.35 -56.13 18.77
C ARG A 209 31.78 -56.09 20.19
N ALA A 210 31.94 -54.93 20.85
CA ALA A 210 31.63 -54.74 22.26
C ALA A 210 30.13 -54.95 22.54
N SER A 211 29.82 -55.74 23.58
CA SER A 211 28.46 -56.08 23.98
C SER A 211 28.32 -56.09 25.51
N GLY A 212 27.08 -56.07 26.01
CA GLY A 212 26.81 -56.08 27.45
C GLY A 212 27.59 -54.99 28.21
N PRO A 213 28.30 -55.33 29.31
CA PRO A 213 29.06 -54.38 30.11
C PRO A 213 30.13 -53.59 29.33
N GLU A 214 30.84 -54.19 28.37
CA GLU A 214 31.88 -53.47 27.61
C GLU A 214 31.25 -52.35 26.77
N ARG A 215 30.09 -52.60 26.15
CA ARG A 215 29.35 -51.58 25.42
C ARG A 215 28.92 -50.44 26.33
N GLN A 216 28.51 -50.73 27.57
CA GLN A 216 28.16 -49.71 28.55
C GLN A 216 29.38 -48.88 28.98
N MET A 217 30.53 -49.52 29.25
CA MET A 217 31.78 -48.80 29.53
C MET A 217 32.23 -47.88 28.39
N LEU A 218 32.01 -48.27 27.13
CA LEU A 218 32.24 -47.40 25.98
C LEU A 218 31.24 -46.23 25.93
N ILE A 219 29.94 -46.48 26.16
CA ILE A 219 28.92 -45.42 26.24
C ILE A 219 29.28 -44.41 27.34
N ASP A 220 29.64 -44.86 28.54
CA ASP A 220 29.97 -43.96 29.66
C ASP A 220 31.30 -43.23 29.47
N ARG A 221 32.27 -43.82 28.76
CA ARG A 221 33.52 -43.13 28.36
C ARG A 221 33.28 -42.03 27.32
N PHE A 222 32.44 -42.30 26.33
CA PHE A 222 32.17 -41.35 25.24
C PHE A 222 31.08 -40.34 25.60
N LYS A 223 30.33 -40.54 26.68
CA LYS A 223 29.29 -39.62 27.18
C LYS A 223 29.89 -38.22 27.45
N PRO A 224 29.53 -37.19 26.66
CA PRO A 224 30.16 -35.88 26.80
C PRO A 224 29.78 -35.22 28.12
N GLN A 225 30.78 -34.87 28.91
CA GLN A 225 30.65 -34.04 30.09
C GLN A 225 30.89 -32.59 29.67
N LEU A 226 29.79 -31.82 29.59
CA LEU A 226 29.83 -30.38 29.32
C LEU A 226 30.22 -29.62 30.59
N GLN A 227 31.29 -28.84 30.51
CA GLN A 227 31.67 -27.83 31.49
C GLN A 227 31.65 -26.45 30.81
N THR A 228 31.21 -25.44 31.54
CA THR A 228 31.03 -24.07 31.03
C THR A 228 31.51 -23.07 32.06
N GLU A 229 32.35 -22.13 31.65
CA GLU A 229 33.02 -21.19 32.54
C GLU A 229 32.99 -19.77 31.96
N LEU A 230 32.49 -18.81 32.75
CA LEU A 230 32.60 -17.39 32.41
C LEU A 230 34.06 -16.94 32.56
N VAL A 231 34.66 -16.54 31.45
CA VAL A 231 36.06 -16.10 31.35
C VAL A 231 36.17 -14.63 31.77
N PHE A 232 35.45 -13.75 31.08
CA PHE A 232 35.24 -12.34 31.43
C PHE A 232 34.02 -11.81 30.65
N ALA A 233 33.54 -10.61 31.01
CA ALA A 233 32.54 -9.88 30.23
C ALA A 233 33.12 -8.57 29.64
N GLU A 234 32.59 -8.11 28.51
CA GLU A 234 32.94 -6.84 27.89
C GLU A 234 31.70 -5.98 27.67
N LEU A 235 31.61 -4.85 28.39
CA LEU A 235 30.60 -3.82 28.16
C LEU A 235 30.99 -2.98 26.95
N LEU A 236 30.13 -2.97 25.94
CA LEU A 236 30.23 -2.08 24.79
C LEU A 236 29.09 -1.05 24.80
N MET A 237 29.44 0.21 25.01
CA MET A 237 28.53 1.35 25.00
C MET A 237 28.49 1.98 23.61
N TYR A 238 27.45 1.66 22.84
CA TYR A 238 27.25 2.22 21.50
C TYR A 238 26.40 3.49 21.55
N PRO A 239 26.77 4.57 20.83
CA PRO A 239 26.00 5.80 20.83
C PRO A 239 24.69 5.64 20.07
N VAL A 240 23.59 6.05 20.70
CA VAL A 240 22.27 6.22 20.08
C VAL A 240 22.03 7.71 19.93
N GLN A 241 21.87 8.18 18.69
CA GLN A 241 21.50 9.57 18.46
C GLN A 241 20.01 9.75 18.80
N LEU A 242 19.73 10.43 19.91
CA LEU A 242 18.41 10.97 20.21
C LEU A 242 18.34 12.39 19.67
N TRP A 243 17.36 12.68 18.83
CA TRP A 243 17.00 14.04 18.45
C TRP A 243 15.66 14.38 19.09
N GLU A 244 15.67 15.31 20.04
CA GLU A 244 14.46 15.98 20.50
C GLU A 244 14.13 17.11 19.53
N VAL A 245 12.98 16.98 18.87
CA VAL A 245 12.52 17.94 17.87
C VAL A 245 11.26 18.62 18.40
N GLN A 246 11.37 19.91 18.68
CA GLN A 246 10.21 20.74 18.99
C GLN A 246 9.70 21.39 17.70
N PHE A 247 8.50 20.98 17.32
CA PHE A 247 7.73 21.51 16.20
C PHE A 247 6.91 22.70 16.71
N LYS A 248 7.09 23.88 16.12
CA LYS A 248 6.31 25.09 16.47
C LYS A 248 5.47 25.53 15.27
N ALA A 249 4.16 25.61 15.48
CA ALA A 249 3.17 26.25 14.61
C ALA A 249 2.79 27.63 15.18
N ARG A 250 1.89 28.37 14.51
CA ARG A 250 1.42 29.68 14.98
C ARG A 250 0.67 29.63 16.32
N ASN A 251 -0.06 28.54 16.57
CA ASN A 251 -1.02 28.39 17.67
C ASN A 251 -0.74 27.20 18.61
N TRP A 252 0.29 26.40 18.34
CA TRP A 252 0.68 25.25 19.18
C TRP A 252 2.15 24.87 19.00
N SER A 253 2.68 24.10 19.94
CA SER A 253 3.95 23.38 19.74
C SER A 253 3.90 21.99 20.33
N MET A 254 4.66 21.06 19.76
CA MET A 254 4.73 19.67 20.18
C MET A 254 6.18 19.19 20.14
N ARG A 255 6.57 18.29 21.04
CA ARG A 255 7.89 17.64 21.03
C ARG A 255 7.77 16.19 20.57
N ALA A 256 8.69 15.73 19.74
CA ALA A 256 8.87 14.30 19.43
C ALA A 256 10.33 13.88 19.60
N GLN A 257 10.54 12.59 19.83
CA GLN A 257 11.86 11.97 19.94
C GLN A 257 12.12 11.05 18.76
N TYR A 258 13.12 11.39 17.95
CA TYR A 258 13.69 10.49 16.94
C TYR A 258 14.90 9.79 17.56
N ARG A 259 14.96 8.46 17.53
CA ARG A 259 16.07 7.66 18.05
C ARG A 259 16.67 6.83 16.92
N TRP A 260 17.93 7.09 16.57
CA TRP A 260 18.67 6.35 15.55
C TRP A 260 19.70 5.41 16.19
N ASP A 261 19.64 4.14 15.80
CA ASP A 261 20.63 3.14 16.14
C ASP A 261 21.79 3.20 15.15
N MET A 262 22.97 3.63 15.63
CA MET A 262 24.19 3.75 14.81
C MET A 262 24.69 2.39 14.31
N VAL A 263 24.43 1.30 15.05
CA VAL A 263 24.86 -0.08 14.73
C VAL A 263 23.95 -0.64 13.65
N ARG A 264 22.65 -0.70 13.96
CA ARG A 264 21.63 -1.31 13.12
C ARG A 264 21.23 -0.41 11.95
N LYS A 265 21.81 0.80 11.84
CA LYS A 265 21.58 1.80 10.80
C LYS A 265 20.08 2.01 10.53
N THR A 266 19.30 2.10 11.62
CA THR A 266 17.82 2.10 11.61
C THR A 266 17.23 2.99 12.70
N TRP A 267 16.00 3.43 12.46
CA TRP A 267 15.20 4.18 13.44
C TRP A 267 14.60 3.24 14.49
N LEU A 268 14.95 3.44 15.77
CA LEU A 268 14.31 2.76 16.91
C LEU A 268 12.96 3.40 17.22
N THR A 269 12.89 4.73 17.17
CA THR A 269 11.64 5.49 17.26
C THR A 269 11.69 6.67 16.30
N ALA A 270 10.56 6.95 15.67
CA ALA A 270 10.28 8.21 14.99
C ALA A 270 8.76 8.46 15.06
N PRO A 271 8.31 9.72 15.15
CA PRO A 271 6.89 10.06 15.23
C PRO A 271 6.09 9.50 14.05
N THR A 272 4.90 8.98 14.36
CA THR A 272 3.93 8.52 13.38
C THR A 272 3.02 9.68 12.93
N CYS A 273 2.46 9.56 11.74
CA CYS A 273 1.37 10.43 11.29
C CYS A 273 0.09 10.14 12.09
N SER A 274 -0.47 11.14 12.79
CA SER A 274 -1.68 11.01 13.62
C SER A 274 -2.91 10.46 12.87
N SER A 275 -2.93 10.61 11.55
CA SER A 275 -4.02 10.22 10.66
C SER A 275 -3.86 8.85 9.99
N CYS A 276 -2.68 8.21 10.01
CA CYS A 276 -2.49 6.89 9.38
C CYS A 276 -1.48 5.96 10.08
N GLN A 277 -0.93 6.37 11.23
CA GLN A 277 0.03 5.65 12.06
C GLN A 277 1.33 5.19 11.38
N GLN A 278 1.59 5.63 10.15
CA GLN A 278 2.85 5.37 9.45
C GLN A 278 3.96 6.29 9.98
N ILE A 279 5.14 5.73 10.18
CA ILE A 279 6.38 6.47 10.49
C ILE A 279 6.77 7.32 9.27
N THR A 280 7.20 8.57 9.49
CA THR A 280 7.66 9.45 8.41
C THR A 280 8.62 10.54 8.90
N PHE A 281 9.53 10.96 8.02
CA PHE A 281 10.49 12.05 8.23
C PHE A 281 10.02 13.37 7.60
N GLN A 282 8.95 13.31 6.80
CA GLN A 282 8.19 14.45 6.29
C GLN A 282 6.90 14.52 7.10
N LEU A 283 6.89 15.42 8.08
CA LEU A 283 5.74 15.72 8.94
C LEU A 283 5.40 17.21 8.83
N GLN A 284 4.12 17.49 8.73
CA GLN A 284 3.59 18.84 8.66
C GLN A 284 2.51 19.04 9.73
N GLY A 285 2.30 20.30 10.12
CA GLY A 285 1.33 20.66 11.15
C GLY A 285 -0.09 20.69 10.59
N CYS A 286 -1.05 20.21 11.38
CA CYS A 286 -2.47 20.49 11.18
C CYS A 286 -2.89 21.70 12.04
N GLU A 287 -3.21 22.82 11.39
CA GLU A 287 -3.49 24.09 12.09
C GLU A 287 -4.73 24.01 13.00
N LYS A 288 -5.72 23.19 12.63
CA LYS A 288 -6.96 22.94 13.38
C LYS A 288 -6.83 21.88 14.49
N GLY A 289 -5.78 21.05 14.47
CA GLY A 289 -5.72 19.79 15.22
C GLY A 289 -4.59 19.61 16.22
N HIS A 290 -3.63 20.55 16.28
CA HIS A 290 -2.49 20.52 17.22
C HIS A 290 -1.63 19.24 17.13
N HIS A 291 -1.56 18.63 15.94
CA HIS A 291 -0.91 17.34 15.71
C HIS A 291 -0.15 17.29 14.37
N LEU A 292 0.74 16.30 14.23
CA LEU A 292 1.57 16.09 13.05
C LEU A 292 1.00 15.02 12.12
N VAL A 293 0.98 15.32 10.82
CA VAL A 293 0.60 14.38 9.75
C VAL A 293 1.65 14.30 8.64
N CYS A 294 1.72 13.16 7.97
CA CYS A 294 2.48 13.03 6.73
C CYS A 294 1.78 13.80 5.59
N GLU A 295 2.55 14.22 4.60
CA GLU A 295 2.09 14.91 3.39
C GLU A 295 0.86 14.22 2.75
N ARG A 296 0.88 12.89 2.62
CA ARG A 296 -0.24 12.09 2.05
C ARG A 296 -1.54 12.16 2.87
N CYS A 297 -1.46 12.48 4.15
CA CYS A 297 -2.61 12.65 5.05
C CYS A 297 -2.99 14.11 5.29
N GLN A 298 -2.29 15.03 4.63
CA GLN A 298 -2.58 16.44 4.62
C GLN A 298 -3.57 16.79 3.50
N GLN A 299 -4.24 17.93 3.66
CA GLN A 299 -5.10 18.59 2.69
C GLN A 299 -4.84 20.10 2.81
N VAL A 300 -4.76 20.79 1.67
CA VAL A 300 -4.47 22.24 1.63
C VAL A 300 -5.72 22.97 1.13
N CYS A 301 -6.18 23.98 1.85
CA CYS A 301 -7.32 24.78 1.42
C CYS A 301 -6.95 25.61 0.19
N LYS A 302 -7.67 25.42 -0.93
CA LYS A 302 -7.42 26.16 -2.18
C LYS A 302 -7.48 27.68 -2.06
N GLN A 303 -8.21 28.22 -1.07
CA GLN A 303 -8.41 29.66 -0.89
C GLN A 303 -7.31 30.32 -0.05
N CYS A 304 -7.06 29.80 1.16
CA CYS A 304 -6.18 30.43 2.15
C CYS A 304 -4.86 29.67 2.39
N GLN A 305 -4.64 28.56 1.67
CA GLN A 305 -3.50 27.65 1.83
C GLN A 305 -3.33 27.03 3.23
N VAL A 306 -4.31 27.18 4.13
CA VAL A 306 -4.31 26.54 5.46
C VAL A 306 -4.24 25.01 5.32
N HIS A 307 -3.35 24.41 6.10
CA HIS A 307 -3.05 22.98 6.09
C HIS A 307 -3.85 22.23 7.16
N GLN A 308 -4.66 21.26 6.72
CA GLN A 308 -5.48 20.40 7.57
C GLN A 308 -5.21 18.92 7.30
N CYS A 309 -5.65 18.03 8.18
CA CYS A 309 -5.48 16.58 8.03
C CYS A 309 -6.78 15.90 7.57
N ARG A 310 -6.72 14.63 7.16
CA ARG A 310 -7.94 13.85 6.83
C ARG A 310 -8.97 13.69 7.99
N GLN A 311 -8.57 13.85 9.25
CA GLN A 311 -9.49 13.90 10.42
C GLN A 311 -10.17 15.28 10.59
N HIS A 312 -9.63 16.31 9.92
CA HIS A 312 -10.19 17.65 9.80
C HIS A 312 -10.45 17.91 8.30
N PRO A 313 -11.35 17.12 7.68
CA PRO A 313 -11.50 17.12 6.23
C PRO A 313 -11.93 18.50 5.73
N LEU A 314 -11.33 18.94 4.63
CA LEU A 314 -11.80 20.11 3.92
C LEU A 314 -13.16 19.79 3.27
N GLU A 315 -14.14 20.66 3.51
CA GLU A 315 -15.43 20.60 2.84
C GLU A 315 -15.30 20.94 1.36
N LYS A 316 -16.18 20.37 0.53
CA LYS A 316 -16.17 20.62 -0.91
C LYS A 316 -17.00 21.83 -1.23
N CYS A 317 -16.42 22.81 -1.91
CA CYS A 317 -17.17 23.88 -2.54
C CYS A 317 -18.21 23.28 -3.51
N SER A 318 -19.50 23.61 -3.32
CA SER A 318 -20.60 23.03 -4.11
C SER A 318 -20.45 23.28 -5.62
N SER A 319 -19.88 24.44 -5.98
CA SER A 319 -19.56 24.81 -7.37
C SER A 319 -18.39 24.00 -7.96
N CYS A 320 -17.15 24.22 -7.51
CA CYS A 320 -15.95 23.67 -8.16
C CYS A 320 -15.44 22.34 -7.57
N GLN A 321 -16.14 21.75 -6.59
CA GLN A 321 -15.75 20.54 -5.85
C GLN A 321 -14.38 20.61 -5.14
N GLY A 322 -13.79 21.80 -5.05
CA GLY A 322 -12.49 22.04 -4.42
C GLY A 322 -12.55 22.00 -2.90
N GLY A 323 -11.55 21.35 -2.29
CA GLY A 323 -11.37 21.32 -0.84
C GLY A 323 -11.12 22.72 -0.27
N THR A 324 -12.04 23.17 0.57
CA THR A 324 -12.06 24.50 1.20
C THR A 324 -12.29 24.30 2.70
N CYS A 325 -11.59 25.08 3.54
CA CYS A 325 -11.85 25.02 4.98
C CYS A 325 -13.12 25.80 5.33
N ASN A 326 -13.80 25.42 6.40
CA ASN A 326 -15.07 26.00 6.83
C ASN A 326 -15.03 27.54 6.99
N THR A 327 -13.88 28.09 7.39
CA THR A 327 -13.65 29.55 7.54
C THR A 327 -13.49 30.29 6.22
N CYS A 328 -13.39 29.58 5.09
CA CYS A 328 -13.37 30.13 3.73
C CYS A 328 -14.55 29.61 2.89
N LEU A 329 -15.59 29.08 3.52
CA LEU A 329 -16.83 28.68 2.85
C LEU A 329 -17.95 29.65 3.22
N GLU A 330 -18.53 30.26 2.20
CA GLU A 330 -19.64 31.20 2.32
C GLU A 330 -20.91 30.59 1.71
N GLY A 331 -22.08 30.94 2.26
CA GLY A 331 -23.38 30.46 1.76
C GLY A 331 -23.84 31.27 0.54
N CYS A 332 -24.24 30.58 -0.54
CA CYS A 332 -24.96 31.23 -1.64
C CYS A 332 -26.36 31.65 -1.15
N HIS A 333 -26.73 32.93 -1.31
CA HIS A 333 -28.02 33.42 -0.83
C HIS A 333 -29.23 32.69 -1.43
N ALA A 334 -29.20 32.41 -2.73
CA ALA A 334 -30.33 31.83 -3.47
C ALA A 334 -30.57 30.33 -3.18
N CYS A 335 -29.53 29.56 -2.86
CA CYS A 335 -29.65 28.11 -2.68
C CYS A 335 -29.09 27.56 -1.36
N GLN A 336 -28.58 28.42 -0.48
CA GLN A 336 -27.98 28.14 0.83
C GLN A 336 -26.78 27.17 0.84
N LYS A 337 -26.32 26.71 -0.33
CA LYS A 337 -25.17 25.82 -0.47
C LYS A 337 -23.85 26.56 -0.23
N HIS A 338 -22.94 25.92 0.48
CA HIS A 338 -21.59 26.44 0.75
C HIS A 338 -20.69 26.39 -0.50
N ASN A 339 -19.99 27.49 -0.75
CA ASN A 339 -19.08 27.69 -1.88
C ASN A 339 -17.83 28.45 -1.43
N CYS A 340 -16.71 28.26 -2.13
CA CYS A 340 -15.52 29.08 -1.95
C CYS A 340 -15.73 30.48 -2.58
N PRO A 341 -15.02 31.53 -2.13
CA PRO A 341 -15.29 32.92 -2.54
C PRO A 341 -15.09 33.13 -4.04
N THR A 342 -14.16 32.42 -4.67
CA THR A 342 -13.93 32.45 -6.13
C THR A 342 -15.05 31.82 -6.96
N CYS A 343 -16.03 31.16 -6.34
CA CYS A 343 -17.23 30.62 -6.99
C CYS A 343 -18.51 31.38 -6.61
N LEU A 344 -18.39 32.44 -5.82
CA LEU A 344 -19.45 33.38 -5.48
C LEU A 344 -19.24 34.69 -6.24
N MET A 345 -20.34 35.31 -6.65
CA MET A 345 -20.35 36.65 -7.20
C MET A 345 -21.42 37.48 -6.48
N PRO A 346 -21.14 38.74 -6.12
CA PRO A 346 -22.15 39.62 -5.54
C PRO A 346 -23.17 39.98 -6.63
N CYS A 347 -24.46 39.78 -6.36
CA CYS A 347 -25.52 40.25 -7.25
C CYS A 347 -25.47 41.79 -7.34
N PRO A 348 -25.47 42.43 -8.53
CA PRO A 348 -25.32 43.88 -8.64
C PRO A 348 -26.47 44.66 -8.00
N GLU A 349 -27.69 44.11 -8.01
CA GLU A 349 -28.89 44.77 -7.47
C GLU A 349 -28.93 44.72 -5.93
N CYS A 350 -28.69 43.56 -5.31
CA CYS A 350 -28.83 43.38 -3.85
C CYS A 350 -27.51 43.20 -3.07
N ARG A 351 -26.36 43.15 -3.76
CA ARG A 351 -24.99 42.91 -3.24
C ARG A 351 -24.75 41.58 -2.51
N LYS A 352 -25.75 40.70 -2.41
CA LYS A 352 -25.63 39.40 -1.73
C LYS A 352 -24.83 38.39 -2.58
N GLN A 353 -24.03 37.56 -1.91
CA GLN A 353 -23.20 36.54 -2.56
C GLN A 353 -24.04 35.42 -3.17
N THR A 354 -23.78 35.11 -4.43
CA THR A 354 -24.54 34.14 -5.23
C THR A 354 -23.59 33.23 -5.99
N CYS A 355 -23.75 31.90 -5.89
CA CYS A 355 -22.89 30.98 -6.61
C CYS A 355 -23.21 30.94 -8.10
N HIS A 356 -22.22 30.66 -8.94
CA HIS A 356 -22.34 30.74 -10.40
C HIS A 356 -23.53 29.96 -11.00
N THR A 357 -23.98 28.85 -10.39
CA THR A 357 -25.15 28.07 -10.82
C THR A 357 -26.50 28.72 -10.50
N CYS A 358 -26.52 29.74 -9.64
CA CYS A 358 -27.71 30.51 -9.24
C CYS A 358 -27.61 31.98 -9.69
N VAL A 359 -26.57 32.31 -10.45
CA VAL A 359 -26.48 33.55 -11.21
C VAL A 359 -27.18 33.31 -12.54
N VAL A 360 -28.08 34.23 -12.90
CA VAL A 360 -28.91 34.19 -14.10
C VAL A 360 -28.59 35.42 -14.93
N SER A 361 -28.48 35.27 -16.26
CA SER A 361 -28.35 36.38 -17.20
C SER A 361 -29.69 36.76 -17.83
N CYS A 362 -29.85 38.04 -18.15
CA CYS A 362 -31.00 38.51 -18.91
C CYS A 362 -30.79 38.16 -20.39
N ALA A 363 -31.64 37.31 -20.97
CA ALA A 363 -31.50 36.81 -22.35
C ALA A 363 -31.78 37.84 -23.48
N ASP A 364 -31.51 39.11 -23.18
CA ASP A 364 -31.92 40.33 -23.91
C ASP A 364 -30.95 41.52 -23.66
N CYS A 365 -30.12 41.47 -22.61
CA CYS A 365 -29.10 42.50 -22.31
C CYS A 365 -27.90 42.01 -21.48
N ASP A 366 -27.77 40.69 -21.31
CA ASP A 366 -26.70 39.95 -20.62
C ASP A 366 -26.36 40.36 -19.17
N ARG A 367 -27.11 41.32 -18.58
CA ARG A 367 -27.05 41.63 -17.13
C ARG A 367 -27.22 40.36 -16.31
N VAL A 368 -26.28 40.12 -15.40
CA VAL A 368 -26.26 38.98 -14.48
C VAL A 368 -26.68 39.37 -13.06
N GLY A 369 -27.36 38.47 -12.35
CA GLY A 369 -27.67 38.62 -10.92
C GLY A 369 -28.26 37.34 -10.32
N CYS A 370 -28.67 37.38 -9.05
CA CYS A 370 -29.34 36.23 -8.44
C CYS A 370 -30.77 36.07 -8.94
N THR A 371 -31.26 34.82 -8.92
CA THR A 371 -32.64 34.40 -9.27
C THR A 371 -33.73 35.38 -8.82
N ASP A 372 -33.59 35.97 -7.65
CA ASP A 372 -34.61 36.78 -6.98
C ASP A 372 -34.91 38.11 -7.71
N HIS A 373 -34.02 38.56 -8.59
CA HIS A 373 -34.18 39.78 -9.42
C HIS A 373 -34.52 39.46 -10.88
N PHE A 374 -34.75 38.18 -11.19
CA PHE A 374 -35.02 37.67 -12.52
C PHE A 374 -36.37 36.94 -12.55
N GLN A 375 -37.10 37.13 -13.64
CA GLN A 375 -38.41 36.54 -13.85
C GLN A 375 -38.41 35.77 -15.17
N THR A 376 -38.93 34.55 -15.14
CA THR A 376 -39.06 33.71 -16.34
C THR A 376 -40.24 34.17 -17.17
N CYS A 377 -40.03 34.50 -18.43
CA CYS A 377 -41.10 34.81 -19.37
C CYS A 377 -41.94 33.55 -19.63
N HIS A 378 -43.25 33.60 -19.37
CA HIS A 378 -44.12 32.42 -19.51
C HIS A 378 -44.28 31.90 -20.95
N ILE A 379 -44.01 32.73 -21.97
CA ILE A 379 -43.99 32.32 -23.39
C ILE A 379 -42.62 31.75 -23.80
N THR A 380 -41.56 32.56 -23.73
CA THR A 380 -40.24 32.19 -24.27
C THR A 380 -39.39 31.32 -23.33
N LEU A 381 -39.82 31.12 -22.08
CA LEU A 381 -39.10 30.47 -20.98
C LEU A 381 -37.70 31.06 -20.68
N LYS A 382 -37.36 32.20 -21.28
CA LYS A 382 -36.15 32.97 -21.02
C LYS A 382 -36.25 33.73 -19.69
N SER A 383 -35.11 33.87 -19.01
CA SER A 383 -35.00 34.70 -17.79
C SER A 383 -34.74 36.17 -18.13
N LEU A 384 -35.44 37.06 -17.44
CA LEU A 384 -35.44 38.50 -17.70
C LEU A 384 -35.22 39.31 -16.42
N CYS A 385 -34.40 40.36 -16.50
CA CYS A 385 -34.32 41.36 -15.44
C CYS A 385 -35.56 42.27 -15.46
N ALA A 386 -35.80 42.99 -14.36
CA ALA A 386 -36.95 43.89 -14.17
C ALA A 386 -37.13 44.99 -15.24
N ARG A 387 -36.12 45.26 -16.08
CA ARG A 387 -36.22 46.19 -17.22
C ARG A 387 -36.97 45.60 -18.43
N HIS A 388 -36.82 44.30 -18.69
CA HIS A 388 -37.36 43.61 -19.87
C HIS A 388 -38.53 42.68 -19.54
N ALA A 389 -38.68 42.33 -18.26
CA ALA A 389 -39.90 41.76 -17.71
C ALA A 389 -41.05 42.78 -17.73
N ARG A 390 -42.20 42.37 -18.24
CA ARG A 390 -43.47 43.11 -18.22
C ARG A 390 -44.63 42.16 -17.96
N THR A 391 -45.60 42.56 -17.15
CA THR A 391 -46.78 41.74 -16.86
C THR A 391 -47.79 41.84 -18.00
N CYS A 392 -48.24 40.70 -18.55
CA CYS A 392 -49.37 40.66 -19.47
C CYS A 392 -50.65 41.00 -18.70
N GLN A 393 -51.43 41.99 -19.16
CA GLN A 393 -52.64 42.42 -18.45
C GLN A 393 -53.79 41.39 -18.52
N GLY A 394 -53.76 40.47 -19.51
CA GLY A 394 -54.76 39.41 -19.66
C GLY A 394 -54.55 38.22 -18.73
N CYS A 395 -53.38 37.58 -18.79
CA CYS A 395 -53.08 36.39 -17.95
C CYS A 395 -52.30 36.68 -16.66
N GLN A 396 -51.96 37.95 -16.39
CA GLN A 396 -51.16 38.41 -15.24
C GLN A 396 -49.75 37.78 -15.11
N ASN A 397 -49.31 37.01 -16.10
CA ASN A 397 -47.98 36.39 -16.11
C ASN A 397 -46.90 37.35 -16.61
N VAL A 398 -45.67 37.14 -16.14
CA VAL A 398 -44.50 37.86 -16.64
C VAL A 398 -44.18 37.43 -18.07
N THR A 399 -43.90 38.41 -18.91
CA THR A 399 -43.72 38.30 -20.35
C THR A 399 -42.53 39.12 -20.81
N HIS A 400 -41.94 38.75 -21.95
CA HIS A 400 -40.95 39.56 -22.64
C HIS A 400 -41.63 40.83 -23.20
N HIS A 401 -41.02 42.00 -23.00
CA HIS A 401 -41.58 43.25 -23.51
C HIS A 401 -41.80 43.24 -25.04
N SER A 402 -40.98 42.49 -25.80
CA SER A 402 -41.08 42.37 -27.27
C SER A 402 -42.10 41.33 -27.77
N VAL A 403 -42.76 40.57 -26.88
CA VAL A 403 -43.89 39.66 -27.23
C VAL A 403 -45.19 40.09 -26.53
N LEU A 404 -45.23 41.36 -26.11
CA LEU A 404 -46.46 42.06 -25.74
C LEU A 404 -46.90 42.93 -26.91
N HIS A 405 -48.16 42.76 -27.30
CA HIS A 405 -48.85 43.59 -28.27
C HIS A 405 -49.65 44.66 -27.53
N LEU A 406 -49.58 45.89 -28.01
CA LEU A 406 -50.46 46.98 -27.57
C LEU A 406 -51.76 46.88 -28.37
N THR A 407 -52.89 46.74 -27.68
CA THR A 407 -54.23 46.63 -28.30
C THR A 407 -54.88 48.01 -28.52
N GLU A 408 -56.00 48.06 -29.25
CA GLU A 408 -56.75 49.32 -29.49
C GLU A 408 -57.18 50.03 -28.19
N ASP A 409 -57.51 49.28 -27.14
CA ASP A 409 -57.84 49.76 -25.79
C ASP A 409 -56.61 50.12 -24.93
N GLY A 410 -55.40 50.11 -25.52
CA GLY A 410 -54.16 50.47 -24.85
C GLY A 410 -53.61 49.40 -23.89
N ALA A 411 -54.19 48.20 -23.88
CA ALA A 411 -53.74 47.11 -23.03
C ALA A 411 -52.48 46.42 -23.60
N LEU A 412 -51.60 45.96 -22.72
CA LEU A 412 -50.41 45.17 -23.06
C LEU A 412 -50.68 43.69 -22.83
N LEU A 413 -50.98 42.99 -23.93
CA LEU A 413 -51.32 41.57 -23.92
C LEU A 413 -50.24 40.74 -24.61
N CYS A 414 -49.94 39.56 -24.07
CA CYS A 414 -49.01 38.63 -24.71
C CYS A 414 -49.65 37.95 -25.93
N GLU A 415 -48.85 37.38 -26.82
CA GLU A 415 -49.32 36.68 -28.04
C GLU A 415 -50.40 35.60 -27.77
N ASN A 416 -50.36 34.94 -26.61
CA ASN A 416 -51.39 33.96 -26.18
C ASN A 416 -52.68 34.59 -25.61
N CYS A 417 -52.70 35.90 -25.34
CA CYS A 417 -53.84 36.62 -24.77
C CYS A 417 -54.40 37.70 -25.71
N ALA A 418 -53.65 38.15 -26.71
CA ALA A 418 -54.13 39.07 -27.73
C ALA A 418 -54.78 38.27 -28.87
N VAL A 419 -55.94 38.70 -29.36
CA VAL A 419 -56.61 38.11 -30.53
C VAL A 419 -56.53 39.05 -31.71
N VAL A 420 -56.13 38.56 -32.88
CA VAL A 420 -56.06 39.38 -34.10
C VAL A 420 -57.46 39.52 -34.72
N CYS A 421 -57.82 40.73 -35.14
CA CYS A 421 -59.05 40.95 -35.91
C CYS A 421 -59.05 40.11 -37.20
N THR A 422 -60.13 39.36 -37.46
CA THR A 422 -60.17 38.41 -38.57
C THR A 422 -60.62 38.98 -39.91
N GLU A 423 -61.11 40.23 -39.95
CA GLU A 423 -61.30 40.98 -41.21
C GLU A 423 -60.02 41.80 -41.55
N SER A 424 -59.74 41.95 -42.85
CA SER A 424 -58.40 42.26 -43.38
C SER A 424 -58.02 43.74 -43.29
N HIS A 425 -57.47 44.14 -42.14
CA HIS A 425 -56.71 45.38 -42.01
C HIS A 425 -55.34 45.30 -42.74
N SER A 426 -54.78 46.46 -43.13
CA SER A 426 -53.45 46.56 -43.78
C SER A 426 -52.25 46.30 -42.86
N ARG A 427 -52.51 46.17 -41.54
CA ARG A 427 -51.60 45.68 -40.49
C ARG A 427 -52.43 44.85 -39.52
N PRO A 428 -51.87 43.80 -38.87
CA PRO A 428 -52.63 42.99 -37.91
C PRO A 428 -53.05 43.83 -36.68
N THR A 429 -54.36 44.10 -36.57
CA THR A 429 -54.96 44.77 -35.41
C THR A 429 -55.12 43.76 -34.28
N TRP A 430 -54.37 43.96 -33.19
CA TRP A 430 -54.47 43.14 -31.98
C TRP A 430 -55.55 43.70 -31.05
N LEU A 431 -56.43 42.83 -30.58
CA LEU A 431 -57.58 43.18 -29.74
C LEU A 431 -57.50 42.45 -28.39
N ASN A 432 -58.05 43.09 -27.37
CA ASN A 432 -58.27 42.49 -26.06
C ASN A 432 -59.51 41.58 -26.10
N PRO A 433 -59.43 40.27 -25.77
CA PRO A 433 -60.58 39.37 -25.80
C PRO A 433 -61.76 39.78 -24.91
N ALA A 434 -61.53 40.62 -23.90
CA ALA A 434 -62.59 41.16 -23.06
C ALA A 434 -63.40 42.29 -23.73
N VAL A 435 -62.91 42.84 -24.86
CA VAL A 435 -63.50 43.96 -25.60
C VAL A 435 -63.79 43.58 -27.07
N ALA A 436 -63.04 42.62 -27.62
CA ALA A 436 -63.22 42.10 -28.96
C ALA A 436 -64.54 41.34 -29.10
N MET A 437 -65.40 41.76 -30.03
CA MET A 437 -66.68 41.10 -30.23
C MET A 437 -66.48 39.80 -31.02
N GLN A 438 -66.76 38.66 -30.39
CA GLN A 438 -66.76 37.38 -31.08
C GLN A 438 -67.95 37.30 -32.04
N CYS A 439 -67.69 36.99 -33.32
CA CYS A 439 -68.73 36.75 -34.30
C CYS A 439 -69.57 35.56 -33.86
N SER A 440 -70.89 35.76 -33.73
CA SER A 440 -71.84 34.74 -33.29
C SER A 440 -72.31 33.80 -34.42
N GLY A 441 -71.72 33.88 -35.61
CA GLY A 441 -71.94 32.96 -36.72
C GLY A 441 -71.12 31.67 -36.58
N GLN A 442 -71.55 30.58 -37.22
CA GLN A 442 -70.91 29.27 -37.12
C GLN A 442 -69.62 29.18 -37.95
N HIS A 443 -68.53 29.73 -37.40
CA HIS A 443 -67.17 29.55 -37.94
C HIS A 443 -66.49 28.31 -37.32
N THR A 444 -65.62 27.64 -38.09
CA THR A 444 -64.82 26.49 -37.61
C THR A 444 -63.73 26.84 -36.59
N LYS A 445 -63.45 28.13 -36.41
CA LYS A 445 -62.67 28.73 -35.31
C LYS A 445 -63.36 30.04 -34.90
N PRO A 446 -63.36 30.43 -33.61
CA PRO A 446 -63.95 31.69 -33.19
C PRO A 446 -63.28 32.87 -33.90
N GLN A 447 -64.08 33.70 -34.56
CA GLN A 447 -63.64 34.93 -35.22
C GLN A 447 -63.87 36.12 -34.30
N TYR A 448 -62.86 36.97 -34.13
CA TYR A 448 -62.90 38.17 -33.30
C TYR A 448 -62.86 39.41 -34.19
N LEU A 449 -63.77 40.34 -33.92
CA LEU A 449 -63.96 41.55 -34.72
C LEU A 449 -63.61 42.79 -33.89
N CYS A 450 -62.92 43.72 -34.53
CA CYS A 450 -62.72 45.07 -33.97
C CYS A 450 -64.00 45.89 -34.08
N HIS A 451 -64.00 47.05 -33.43
CA HIS A 451 -65.13 47.98 -33.41
C HIS A 451 -65.58 48.49 -34.80
N GLN A 452 -64.72 48.38 -35.83
CA GLN A 452 -65.01 48.81 -37.21
C GLN A 452 -65.61 47.69 -38.09
N HIS A 453 -65.32 46.43 -37.74
CA HIS A 453 -65.73 45.26 -38.52
C HIS A 453 -66.92 44.51 -37.90
N VAL A 454 -67.24 44.75 -36.63
CA VAL A 454 -68.46 44.22 -36.01
C VAL A 454 -69.71 44.96 -36.50
N GLN A 455 -70.73 44.19 -36.89
CA GLN A 455 -72.07 44.70 -37.18
C GLN A 455 -73.08 43.90 -36.35
N VAL A 456 -74.10 44.57 -35.82
CA VAL A 456 -75.06 43.96 -34.88
C VAL A 456 -76.33 43.56 -35.63
N CYS A 457 -76.81 42.33 -35.40
CA CYS A 457 -78.13 41.90 -35.86
C CYS A 457 -79.22 42.67 -35.12
N THR A 458 -80.07 43.40 -35.83
CA THR A 458 -81.13 44.22 -35.21
C THR A 458 -82.22 43.39 -34.51
N ASP A 459 -82.48 42.17 -34.98
CA ASP A 459 -83.54 41.29 -34.43
C ASP A 459 -83.16 40.65 -33.08
N CYS A 460 -81.86 40.42 -32.83
CA CYS A 460 -81.41 39.63 -31.68
C CYS A 460 -80.17 40.16 -30.95
N GLY A 461 -79.64 41.33 -31.32
CA GLY A 461 -78.50 41.98 -30.67
C GLY A 461 -77.15 41.28 -30.81
N LYS A 462 -77.07 40.12 -31.50
CA LYS A 462 -75.83 39.37 -31.69
C LYS A 462 -74.84 40.12 -32.59
N ALA A 463 -73.57 40.13 -32.20
CA ALA A 463 -72.44 40.61 -33.00
C ALA A 463 -72.11 39.62 -34.15
N MET A 464 -71.93 40.15 -35.36
CA MET A 464 -71.70 39.39 -36.59
C MET A 464 -70.64 40.06 -37.49
N CYS A 465 -69.91 39.25 -38.25
CA CYS A 465 -69.10 39.69 -39.40
C CYS A 465 -69.99 39.94 -40.63
N GLN A 466 -69.46 40.61 -41.65
CA GLN A 466 -70.24 40.98 -42.84
C GLN A 466 -70.85 39.76 -43.57
N GLN A 467 -70.18 38.61 -43.54
CA GLN A 467 -70.60 37.39 -44.24
C GLN A 467 -71.83 36.71 -43.60
N HIS A 468 -72.09 36.99 -42.32
CA HIS A 468 -73.15 36.34 -41.53
C HIS A 468 -74.43 37.18 -41.35
N LEU A 469 -74.41 38.43 -41.82
CA LEU A 469 -75.61 39.27 -41.94
C LEU A 469 -76.25 39.11 -43.33
N VAL A 470 -77.56 39.32 -43.37
CA VAL A 470 -78.38 39.40 -44.57
C VAL A 470 -79.20 40.68 -44.48
N THR A 471 -79.35 41.38 -45.60
CA THR A 471 -80.19 42.58 -45.66
C THR A 471 -81.62 42.16 -46.01
N THR A 472 -82.58 42.49 -45.16
CA THR A 472 -84.01 42.25 -45.43
C THR A 472 -84.52 43.14 -46.56
N LYS A 473 -85.75 42.88 -47.03
CA LYS A 473 -86.43 43.74 -48.01
C LYS A 473 -86.63 45.20 -47.53
N SER A 474 -86.58 45.45 -46.22
CA SER A 474 -86.65 46.79 -45.60
C SER A 474 -85.28 47.46 -45.42
N GLY A 475 -84.19 46.89 -45.95
CA GLY A 475 -82.82 47.43 -45.81
C GLY A 475 -82.16 47.14 -44.46
N VAL A 476 -82.82 46.39 -43.59
CA VAL A 476 -82.37 46.11 -42.22
C VAL A 476 -81.42 44.90 -42.20
N LYS A 477 -80.33 44.97 -41.43
CA LYS A 477 -79.35 43.87 -41.32
C LYS A 477 -79.68 42.93 -40.16
N VAL A 478 -80.10 41.71 -40.50
CA VAL A 478 -80.33 40.62 -39.55
C VAL A 478 -79.38 39.45 -39.82
N CYS A 479 -79.10 38.62 -38.82
CA CYS A 479 -78.31 37.40 -39.03
C CYS A 479 -79.14 36.31 -39.71
N ARG A 480 -78.47 35.37 -40.40
CA ARG A 480 -79.11 34.25 -41.12
C ARG A 480 -80.07 33.40 -40.26
N GLU A 481 -79.92 33.37 -38.94
CA GLU A 481 -80.84 32.66 -38.02
C GLU A 481 -82.17 33.40 -37.79
N CYS A 482 -82.15 34.74 -37.78
CA CYS A 482 -83.35 35.58 -37.61
C CYS A 482 -84.05 35.85 -38.96
N ALA A 483 -83.30 35.71 -40.05
CA ALA A 483 -83.76 35.83 -41.43
C ALA A 483 -84.69 34.66 -41.81
N LYS A 484 -85.97 34.73 -41.43
CA LYS A 484 -86.98 33.73 -41.80
C LYS A 484 -87.35 33.87 -43.28
N THR A 485 -87.29 32.81 -44.07
CA THR A 485 -87.83 32.79 -45.44
C THR A 485 -89.32 32.49 -45.39
N CYS A 486 -90.17 33.40 -45.90
CA CYS A 486 -91.61 33.16 -45.98
C CYS A 486 -91.93 32.14 -47.09
N PRO A 487 -92.56 30.97 -46.81
CA PRO A 487 -92.81 29.93 -47.81
C PRO A 487 -93.92 30.28 -48.82
N VAL A 488 -94.61 31.42 -48.63
CA VAL A 488 -95.66 31.92 -49.53
C VAL A 488 -95.10 32.98 -50.51
N CYS A 489 -93.91 33.53 -50.25
CA CYS A 489 -93.26 34.49 -51.13
C CYS A 489 -92.36 33.78 -52.17
N PRO A 490 -92.26 34.28 -53.42
CA PRO A 490 -91.33 33.73 -54.40
C PRO A 490 -89.87 33.83 -53.93
N THR A 491 -89.04 32.90 -54.36
CA THR A 491 -87.75 32.57 -53.73
C THR A 491 -86.75 33.74 -53.67
N GLY A 492 -86.39 34.14 -52.44
CA GLY A 492 -85.22 35.00 -52.18
C GLY A 492 -85.37 36.05 -51.08
N THR A 493 -86.58 36.34 -50.60
CA THR A 493 -86.79 37.40 -49.58
C THR A 493 -86.81 36.88 -48.15
N TYR A 494 -86.00 37.52 -47.30
CA TYR A 494 -85.92 37.27 -45.86
C TYR A 494 -86.77 38.26 -45.06
N HIS A 495 -87.46 37.75 -44.05
CA HIS A 495 -88.34 38.43 -43.12
C HIS A 495 -87.80 38.34 -41.68
N THR A 496 -88.27 39.24 -40.82
CA THR A 496 -87.91 39.31 -39.40
C THR A 496 -88.69 38.31 -38.56
N SER A 497 -88.25 38.07 -37.32
CA SER A 497 -88.86 37.09 -36.44
C SER A 497 -90.33 37.41 -36.07
N GLN A 498 -90.67 38.70 -35.97
CA GLN A 498 -92.02 39.20 -35.62
C GLN A 498 -93.07 38.98 -36.72
N GLU A 499 -92.67 38.90 -38.00
CA GLU A 499 -93.59 38.72 -39.14
C GLU A 499 -94.22 37.31 -39.24
N VAL A 500 -93.86 36.38 -38.33
CA VAL A 500 -94.19 34.94 -38.45
C VAL A 500 -94.78 34.36 -37.14
N GLN A 501 -95.19 35.20 -36.18
CA GLN A 501 -95.57 34.76 -34.83
C GLN A 501 -97.08 34.41 -34.73
N GLY A 502 -97.50 33.24 -35.23
CA GLY A 502 -98.92 32.88 -35.38
C GLY A 502 -99.33 31.40 -35.30
N CYS A 503 -98.69 30.58 -34.44
CA CYS A 503 -99.13 29.22 -34.06
C CYS A 503 -98.65 28.86 -32.62
N GLN A 504 -99.18 27.78 -32.00
CA GLN A 504 -99.34 27.61 -30.53
C GLN A 504 -98.53 26.46 -29.84
N ASP A 505 -98.77 26.21 -28.53
CA ASP A 505 -97.85 25.65 -27.49
C ASP A 505 -98.23 24.27 -26.79
N SER A 506 -97.49 23.90 -25.70
CA SER A 506 -97.78 22.91 -24.56
C SER A 506 -97.30 21.42 -24.69
N HIS A 507 -97.24 20.49 -23.67
CA HIS A 507 -97.59 20.44 -22.21
C HIS A 507 -97.03 19.17 -21.41
N HIS A 508 -97.10 19.16 -20.05
CA HIS A 508 -97.12 17.98 -19.07
C HIS A 508 -95.88 17.02 -18.90
N ALA A 509 -95.74 16.07 -17.93
CA ALA A 509 -96.06 15.93 -16.45
C ALA A 509 -95.56 14.56 -15.79
N ALA A 510 -95.72 14.39 -14.43
CA ALA A 510 -95.81 13.11 -13.62
C ALA A 510 -94.55 12.21 -13.30
N HIS A 511 -94.49 11.23 -12.34
CA HIS A 511 -94.92 11.10 -10.89
C HIS A 511 -94.38 9.81 -10.13
N LEU A 512 -94.34 9.82 -8.77
CA LEU A 512 -94.61 8.73 -7.76
C LEU A 512 -93.55 7.72 -7.15
N VAL A 513 -94.01 6.80 -6.25
CA VAL A 513 -93.37 6.27 -4.97
C VAL A 513 -93.67 4.76 -4.67
N CYS A 514 -92.96 4.07 -3.72
CA CYS A 514 -93.31 2.72 -3.17
C CYS A 514 -92.79 2.39 -1.72
N HIS A 515 -93.11 1.19 -1.17
CA HIS A 515 -92.95 0.66 0.25
C HIS A 515 -92.58 -0.86 0.24
N GLU A 516 -92.33 -1.68 1.30
CA GLU A 516 -91.91 -1.64 2.75
C GLU A 516 -91.73 -3.13 3.25
N HIS A 517 -91.24 -3.44 4.48
CA HIS A 517 -91.54 -4.63 5.37
C HIS A 517 -90.69 -4.60 6.70
N GLN A 518 -90.81 -5.55 7.67
CA GLN A 518 -90.08 -5.56 8.99
C GLN A 518 -89.56 -6.93 9.53
N ARG A 519 -88.49 -6.95 10.38
CA ARG A 519 -87.83 -8.09 11.11
C ARG A 519 -87.03 -7.65 12.37
N SER A 520 -86.69 -8.52 13.32
CA SER A 520 -86.01 -8.16 14.61
C SER A 520 -84.50 -8.51 14.73
N CYS A 521 -83.84 -7.91 15.73
CA CYS A 521 -82.39 -7.95 16.00
C CYS A 521 -81.96 -8.99 17.07
N HIS A 522 -80.76 -9.55 16.92
CA HIS A 522 -80.17 -10.58 17.80
C HIS A 522 -79.63 -10.02 19.13
N ASP A 523 -78.69 -9.08 19.09
CA ASP A 523 -78.00 -8.54 20.29
C ASP A 523 -78.96 -7.74 21.19
N CYS A 524 -79.74 -6.81 20.63
CA CYS A 524 -80.62 -5.91 21.41
C CYS A 524 -82.12 -6.25 21.38
N LYS A 525 -82.52 -7.36 20.75
CA LYS A 525 -83.92 -7.89 20.67
C LYS A 525 -85.00 -7.01 20.04
N LYS A 526 -84.74 -5.73 19.74
CA LYS A 526 -85.71 -4.79 19.11
C LYS A 526 -86.14 -5.21 17.69
N SER A 527 -87.36 -4.86 17.30
CA SER A 527 -87.86 -4.91 15.91
C SER A 527 -87.26 -3.79 15.05
N THR A 528 -87.13 -4.04 13.75
CA THR A 528 -86.53 -3.12 12.75
C THR A 528 -87.18 -3.30 11.36
N CYS A 529 -87.08 -2.31 10.47
CA CYS A 529 -87.49 -2.49 9.07
C CYS A 529 -86.61 -3.55 8.36
N SER A 530 -87.17 -4.32 7.42
CA SER A 530 -86.42 -5.32 6.64
C SER A 530 -85.36 -4.69 5.73
N HIS A 531 -85.52 -3.41 5.36
CA HIS A 531 -84.48 -2.61 4.72
C HIS A 531 -83.35 -2.14 5.67
N HIS A 532 -83.45 -2.41 6.99
CA HIS A 532 -82.51 -1.95 8.02
C HIS A 532 -81.98 -3.06 8.95
N SER A 533 -82.34 -4.32 8.72
CA SER A 533 -81.74 -5.49 9.38
C SER A 533 -80.68 -6.12 8.48
N TYR A 534 -79.44 -6.21 8.95
CA TYR A 534 -78.37 -6.89 8.21
C TYR A 534 -78.09 -8.26 8.81
N ARG A 535 -77.71 -9.23 7.98
CA ARG A 535 -77.52 -10.64 8.39
C ARG A 535 -76.03 -11.00 8.38
N SER A 536 -75.49 -11.47 9.50
CA SER A 536 -74.10 -11.96 9.54
C SER A 536 -73.96 -13.18 8.62
N LYS A 537 -72.97 -13.16 7.74
CA LYS A 537 -72.70 -14.27 6.80
C LYS A 537 -72.19 -15.54 7.48
N ARG A 538 -71.71 -15.45 8.74
CA ARG A 538 -71.18 -16.58 9.51
C ARG A 538 -72.18 -17.20 10.48
N SER A 539 -72.99 -16.39 11.17
CA SER A 539 -73.93 -16.87 12.21
C SER A 539 -75.41 -16.84 11.80
N HIS A 540 -75.73 -16.33 10.61
CA HIS A 540 -77.11 -16.11 10.10
C HIS A 540 -78.03 -15.23 10.97
N ASN A 541 -77.54 -14.74 12.10
CA ASN A 541 -78.21 -13.79 12.98
C ASN A 541 -78.43 -12.44 12.27
N ALA A 542 -79.57 -11.81 12.55
CA ALA A 542 -79.89 -10.46 12.11
C ALA A 542 -79.48 -9.45 13.18
N PHE A 543 -78.76 -8.41 12.80
CA PHE A 543 -78.31 -7.35 13.71
C PHE A 543 -78.89 -6.00 13.26
N CYS A 544 -79.18 -5.11 14.21
CA CYS A 544 -79.55 -3.73 13.91
C CYS A 544 -78.29 -2.87 13.67
N ARG A 545 -78.48 -1.72 13.02
CA ARG A 545 -77.41 -0.81 12.57
C ARG A 545 -76.43 -0.37 13.68
N GLU A 546 -76.86 -0.33 14.94
CA GLU A 546 -76.06 0.07 16.11
C GLU A 546 -75.10 -1.03 16.61
N HIS A 547 -75.38 -2.30 16.30
CA HIS A 547 -74.67 -3.47 16.81
C HIS A 547 -73.79 -4.17 15.75
N ILE A 548 -73.67 -3.56 14.57
CA ILE A 548 -72.86 -4.04 13.46
C ILE A 548 -71.55 -3.28 13.41
N VAL A 549 -70.43 -4.01 13.40
CA VAL A 549 -69.13 -3.46 13.02
C VAL A 549 -68.85 -3.86 11.58
N VAL A 550 -68.65 -2.87 10.70
CA VAL A 550 -68.09 -3.11 9.36
C VAL A 550 -66.60 -3.33 9.52
N CYS A 551 -66.11 -4.55 9.32
CA CYS A 551 -64.67 -4.83 9.33
C CYS A 551 -63.95 -3.90 8.33
N PRO A 552 -63.01 -3.03 8.78
CA PRO A 552 -62.43 -2.01 7.90
C PRO A 552 -61.78 -2.58 6.63
N ASP A 553 -61.29 -3.81 6.69
CA ASP A 553 -60.44 -4.39 5.65
C ASP A 553 -61.14 -5.13 4.51
N CYS A 554 -62.12 -5.96 4.84
CA CYS A 554 -62.89 -6.77 3.89
C CYS A 554 -64.33 -6.26 3.70
N LYS A 555 -64.73 -5.23 4.46
CA LYS A 555 -66.09 -4.68 4.54
C LYS A 555 -67.18 -5.66 4.99
N THR A 556 -66.81 -6.88 5.41
CA THR A 556 -67.73 -7.83 6.04
C THR A 556 -68.29 -7.21 7.33
N GLN A 557 -69.61 -7.11 7.37
CA GLN A 557 -70.36 -6.79 8.59
C GLN A 557 -70.34 -8.00 9.53
N VAL A 558 -69.92 -7.76 10.78
CA VAL A 558 -69.96 -8.72 11.87
C VAL A 558 -70.74 -8.13 13.04
N GLY A 559 -71.34 -8.99 13.88
CA GLY A 559 -71.87 -8.54 15.16
C GLY A 559 -70.76 -7.92 16.01
N ARG A 560 -71.06 -6.93 16.85
CA ARG A 560 -70.07 -6.30 17.73
C ARG A 560 -69.48 -7.30 18.74
N SER A 561 -70.26 -8.33 19.07
CA SER A 561 -69.89 -9.53 19.84
C SER A 561 -69.02 -10.54 19.06
N GLU A 562 -69.02 -10.48 17.72
CA GLU A 562 -68.23 -11.35 16.82
C GLU A 562 -66.90 -10.69 16.37
N ALA A 563 -66.65 -9.44 16.79
CA ALA A 563 -65.50 -8.64 16.39
C ALA A 563 -64.33 -8.76 17.39
N VAL A 564 -63.11 -8.86 16.86
CA VAL A 564 -61.86 -8.90 17.63
C VAL A 564 -61.29 -7.49 17.73
N GLN A 565 -60.90 -7.08 18.95
CA GLN A 565 -60.15 -5.86 19.17
C GLN A 565 -58.69 -6.05 18.73
N ALA A 566 -58.30 -5.34 17.68
CA ALA A 566 -56.92 -5.12 17.27
C ALA A 566 -56.44 -3.73 17.75
N VAL A 567 -55.14 -3.45 17.60
CA VAL A 567 -54.56 -2.12 17.88
C VAL A 567 -55.22 -1.04 17.02
N GLU A 568 -55.60 -1.35 15.78
CA GLU A 568 -56.20 -0.38 14.85
C GLU A 568 -57.73 -0.24 14.96
N GLY A 569 -58.40 -1.03 15.82
CA GLY A 569 -59.86 -1.00 15.99
C GLY A 569 -60.49 -2.40 16.05
N LEU A 570 -61.80 -2.49 15.79
CA LEU A 570 -62.56 -3.74 15.75
C LEU A 570 -62.60 -4.34 14.34
N TYR A 571 -62.20 -5.61 14.21
CA TYR A 571 -62.09 -6.34 12.94
C TYR A 571 -62.76 -7.72 13.05
N CYS A 572 -63.08 -8.36 11.91
CA CYS A 572 -63.47 -9.76 11.93
C CYS A 572 -62.25 -10.68 12.16
N LEU A 573 -62.47 -11.85 12.77
CA LEU A 573 -61.42 -12.83 13.14
C LEU A 573 -60.51 -13.25 11.96
N GLU A 574 -61.03 -13.25 10.74
CA GLU A 574 -60.27 -13.59 9.51
C GLU A 574 -59.30 -12.49 9.08
N CYS A 575 -59.56 -11.23 9.44
CA CYS A 575 -58.74 -10.07 9.06
C CYS A 575 -57.68 -9.70 10.09
N VAL A 576 -57.58 -10.42 11.21
CA VAL A 576 -56.56 -10.18 12.25
C VAL A 576 -55.48 -11.26 12.30
N GLY A 577 -54.33 -10.89 12.86
CA GLY A 577 -53.24 -11.78 13.23
C GLY A 577 -52.48 -11.20 14.42
N LYS A 578 -51.42 -11.88 14.87
CA LYS A 578 -50.57 -11.38 15.96
C LYS A 578 -49.17 -11.04 15.45
N CYS A 579 -48.58 -9.98 16.00
CA CYS A 579 -47.16 -9.71 15.79
C CYS A 579 -46.30 -10.62 16.70
N ALA A 580 -45.35 -11.34 16.13
CA ALA A 580 -44.50 -12.30 16.83
C ALA A 580 -43.52 -11.66 17.85
N ALA A 581 -43.26 -10.35 17.76
CA ALA A 581 -42.45 -9.60 18.73
C ALA A 581 -43.25 -9.11 19.95
N CYS A 582 -44.29 -8.29 19.74
CA CYS A 582 -45.08 -7.70 20.84
C CYS A 582 -46.32 -8.52 21.27
N ASN A 583 -46.65 -9.63 20.60
CA ASN A 583 -47.83 -10.49 20.84
C ASN A 583 -49.20 -9.80 20.72
N GLN A 584 -49.23 -8.53 20.31
CA GLN A 584 -50.46 -7.75 20.09
C GLN A 584 -51.18 -8.20 18.81
N THR A 585 -52.52 -8.10 18.85
CA THR A 585 -53.40 -8.37 17.72
C THR A 585 -53.46 -7.14 16.80
N HIS A 586 -53.13 -7.33 15.53
CA HIS A 586 -53.18 -6.30 14.48
C HIS A 586 -54.08 -6.78 13.33
N SER A 587 -54.58 -5.85 12.51
CA SER A 587 -55.07 -6.23 11.18
C SER A 587 -53.94 -6.85 10.34
N ARG A 588 -54.28 -7.87 9.54
CA ARG A 588 -53.35 -8.55 8.64
C ARG A 588 -52.73 -7.64 7.57
N LYS A 589 -53.31 -6.46 7.29
CA LYS A 589 -52.70 -5.49 6.36
C LYS A 589 -51.56 -4.68 7.00
N TYR A 590 -51.48 -4.64 8.33
CA TYR A 590 -50.40 -4.00 9.09
C TYR A 590 -49.34 -5.00 9.58
N LEU A 591 -49.53 -6.29 9.26
CA LEU A 591 -48.57 -7.36 9.51
C LEU A 591 -47.79 -7.69 8.23
N HIS A 592 -46.48 -7.79 8.37
CA HIS A 592 -45.55 -8.15 7.31
C HIS A 592 -44.87 -9.48 7.68
N THR A 593 -44.68 -10.38 6.70
CA THR A 593 -44.07 -11.69 6.94
C THR A 593 -42.55 -11.61 6.77
N ALA A 594 -41.80 -11.94 7.83
CA ALA A 594 -40.35 -12.05 7.77
C ALA A 594 -39.94 -13.24 6.89
N LYS A 595 -39.03 -13.00 5.93
CA LYS A 595 -38.77 -13.97 4.83
C LYS A 595 -38.13 -15.28 5.30
N HIS A 596 -37.36 -15.25 6.40
CA HIS A 596 -36.61 -16.41 6.90
C HIS A 596 -37.43 -17.32 7.83
N SER A 597 -38.30 -16.74 8.66
CA SER A 597 -39.04 -17.49 9.69
C SER A 597 -40.51 -17.76 9.31
N GLY A 598 -41.05 -17.08 8.30
CA GLY A 598 -42.47 -17.11 7.98
C GLY A 598 -43.36 -16.45 9.03
N ARG A 599 -42.78 -15.82 10.06
CA ARG A 599 -43.53 -15.16 11.15
C ARG A 599 -43.97 -13.75 10.76
N THR A 600 -45.10 -13.32 11.31
CA THR A 600 -45.69 -12.01 11.05
C THR A 600 -45.29 -10.99 12.10
N PHE A 601 -44.90 -9.79 11.66
CA PHE A 601 -44.46 -8.67 12.51
C PHE A 601 -45.20 -7.41 12.08
N CYS A 602 -45.61 -6.56 13.04
CA CYS A 602 -46.17 -5.26 12.69
C CYS A 602 -45.09 -4.27 12.26
N LYS A 603 -45.47 -3.18 11.59
CA LYS A 603 -44.56 -2.22 10.93
C LYS A 603 -43.43 -1.67 11.81
N THR A 604 -43.58 -1.61 13.14
CA THR A 604 -42.53 -1.16 14.08
C THR A 604 -41.55 -2.26 14.49
N HIS A 605 -41.92 -3.54 14.30
CA HIS A 605 -41.14 -4.72 14.71
C HIS A 605 -40.61 -5.52 13.52
N ILE A 606 -40.72 -5.00 12.30
CA ILE A 606 -40.05 -5.52 11.11
C ILE A 606 -39.13 -4.47 10.52
N MET A 607 -37.98 -4.90 10.00
CA MET A 607 -37.00 -4.01 9.39
C MET A 607 -36.37 -4.63 8.14
N ALA A 608 -35.99 -3.79 7.18
CA ALA A 608 -35.21 -4.22 6.03
C ALA A 608 -33.74 -4.35 6.45
N CYS A 609 -33.12 -5.52 6.22
CA CYS A 609 -31.68 -5.69 6.39
C CYS A 609 -30.96 -4.73 5.42
N PRO A 610 -30.04 -3.85 5.89
CA PRO A 610 -29.50 -2.76 5.07
C PRO A 610 -28.75 -3.24 3.82
N GLU A 611 -28.14 -4.43 3.86
CA GLU A 611 -27.34 -4.96 2.75
C GLU A 611 -28.16 -5.72 1.68
N CYS A 612 -29.19 -6.45 2.07
CA CYS A 612 -29.96 -7.30 1.15
C CYS A 612 -31.42 -6.87 0.93
N GLN A 613 -31.90 -5.89 1.70
CA GLN A 613 -33.27 -5.35 1.72
C GLN A 613 -34.37 -6.38 2.05
N THR A 614 -34.00 -7.61 2.44
CA THR A 614 -34.93 -8.60 2.98
C THR A 614 -35.54 -8.10 4.30
N GLN A 615 -36.86 -8.24 4.46
CA GLN A 615 -37.55 -7.95 5.70
C GLN A 615 -37.36 -9.06 6.75
N VAL A 616 -37.01 -8.66 7.97
CA VAL A 616 -36.70 -9.52 9.13
C VAL A 616 -37.38 -8.96 10.37
N GLY A 617 -37.86 -9.80 11.27
CA GLY A 617 -38.34 -9.34 12.58
C GLY A 617 -37.21 -8.75 13.42
N VAL A 618 -37.47 -7.70 14.20
CA VAL A 618 -36.45 -7.07 15.07
C VAL A 618 -35.88 -8.08 16.08
N SER A 619 -36.68 -9.05 16.52
CA SER A 619 -36.27 -10.17 17.39
C SER A 619 -35.53 -11.31 16.67
N GLU A 620 -35.33 -11.21 15.35
CA GLU A 620 -34.68 -12.21 14.49
C GLU A 620 -33.44 -11.66 13.77
N ALA A 621 -33.14 -10.38 13.98
CA ALA A 621 -31.99 -9.70 13.38
C ALA A 621 -30.77 -9.75 14.32
N VAL A 622 -29.61 -10.09 13.79
CA VAL A 622 -28.36 -10.14 14.55
C VAL A 622 -27.79 -8.74 14.69
N GLN A 623 -27.55 -8.28 15.91
CA GLN A 623 -26.93 -6.97 16.16
C GLN A 623 -25.46 -6.96 15.74
N THR A 624 -25.09 -6.02 14.87
CA THR A 624 -23.68 -5.73 14.54
C THR A 624 -23.35 -4.27 14.86
N LEU A 625 -22.07 -3.91 14.87
CA LEU A 625 -21.61 -2.53 15.07
C LEU A 625 -22.14 -1.54 14.02
N GLU A 626 -22.59 -2.04 12.86
CA GLU A 626 -23.21 -1.24 11.78
C GLU A 626 -24.75 -1.29 11.82
N GLY A 627 -25.33 -1.83 12.90
CA GLY A 627 -26.77 -2.05 13.08
C GLY A 627 -27.21 -3.50 12.91
N PRO A 628 -28.51 -3.78 13.11
CA PRO A 628 -29.08 -5.13 12.97
C PRO A 628 -29.13 -5.60 11.51
N ARG A 629 -28.75 -6.87 11.29
CA ARG A 629 -28.66 -7.53 9.96
C ARG A 629 -29.46 -8.85 9.96
N CYS A 630 -29.85 -9.34 8.78
CA CYS A 630 -30.44 -10.68 8.67
C CYS A 630 -29.38 -11.77 8.94
N PRO A 631 -29.76 -12.97 9.41
CA PRO A 631 -28.82 -14.09 9.59
C PRO A 631 -27.98 -14.37 8.34
N ASP A 632 -28.60 -14.42 7.16
CA ASP A 632 -27.94 -14.60 5.85
C ASP A 632 -27.02 -13.44 5.40
N CYS A 633 -26.81 -12.41 6.23
CA CYS A 633 -25.84 -11.32 6.00
C CYS A 633 -25.00 -11.06 7.25
N HIS A 634 -24.81 -12.09 8.07
CA HIS A 634 -23.88 -12.14 9.19
C HIS A 634 -22.66 -13.01 8.82
N ASP A 635 -21.67 -12.40 8.18
CA ASP A 635 -20.50 -13.12 7.64
C ASP A 635 -19.44 -13.39 8.74
N THR A 636 -19.14 -14.67 9.01
CA THR A 636 -18.08 -15.10 9.95
C THR A 636 -16.76 -15.40 9.23
N CYS A 637 -15.62 -15.27 9.93
CA CYS A 637 -14.31 -15.56 9.32
C CYS A 637 -14.09 -17.07 9.13
N LYS A 638 -13.75 -17.50 7.90
CA LYS A 638 -13.57 -18.93 7.58
C LYS A 638 -12.43 -19.64 8.32
N THR A 639 -11.45 -18.91 8.85
CA THR A 639 -10.25 -19.49 9.49
C THR A 639 -10.37 -19.64 11.00
N CYS A 640 -11.06 -18.71 11.66
CA CYS A 640 -11.15 -18.66 13.13
C CYS A 640 -12.59 -18.67 13.67
N HIS A 641 -13.60 -18.67 12.78
CA HIS A 641 -15.04 -18.70 13.08
C HIS A 641 -15.58 -17.57 13.98
N THR A 642 -14.74 -16.61 14.38
CA THR A 642 -15.12 -15.42 15.15
C THR A 642 -15.75 -14.35 14.28
N ASP A 643 -16.64 -13.57 14.91
CA ASP A 643 -17.27 -12.39 14.33
C ASP A 643 -16.27 -11.25 14.17
N HIS A 644 -16.30 -10.61 13.00
CA HIS A 644 -15.51 -9.42 12.71
C HIS A 644 -16.36 -8.44 11.87
N ALA A 645 -16.22 -7.14 12.12
CA ALA A 645 -16.88 -6.13 11.31
C ALA A 645 -16.47 -6.26 9.83
N LEU A 646 -17.40 -5.98 8.91
CA LEU A 646 -17.22 -6.20 7.46
C LEU A 646 -16.05 -5.40 6.85
N SER A 647 -15.69 -4.27 7.45
CA SER A 647 -14.49 -3.49 7.13
C SER A 647 -13.16 -4.23 7.40
N GLY A 648 -13.20 -5.33 8.16
CA GLY A 648 -12.07 -6.18 8.52
C GLY A 648 -11.99 -7.52 7.77
N LEU A 649 -12.88 -7.81 6.81
CA LEU A 649 -12.89 -9.06 6.04
C LEU A 649 -12.33 -8.85 4.62
N THR A 650 -11.52 -9.82 4.16
CA THR A 650 -10.82 -9.78 2.86
C THR A 650 -10.93 -11.13 2.16
N VAL A 651 -11.16 -11.13 0.84
CA VAL A 651 -11.18 -12.35 0.02
C VAL A 651 -9.75 -12.69 -0.41
N CYS A 652 -9.33 -13.95 -0.20
CA CYS A 652 -8.09 -14.47 -0.77
C CYS A 652 -8.32 -14.94 -2.23
N PRO A 653 -7.65 -14.37 -3.26
CA PRO A 653 -7.85 -14.76 -4.65
C PRO A 653 -7.51 -16.23 -4.95
N SER A 654 -6.62 -16.85 -4.17
CA SER A 654 -6.25 -18.26 -4.26
C SER A 654 -7.30 -19.20 -3.64
N CYS A 655 -8.13 -18.72 -2.72
CA CYS A 655 -9.24 -19.50 -2.17
C CYS A 655 -10.43 -19.62 -3.13
N VAL A 656 -10.57 -18.69 -4.10
CA VAL A 656 -11.68 -18.64 -5.04
C VAL A 656 -11.41 -19.61 -6.22
N PRO A 657 -12.22 -20.67 -6.42
CA PRO A 657 -12.07 -21.58 -7.55
C PRO A 657 -12.12 -20.85 -8.89
N ALA A 658 -11.43 -21.37 -9.91
CA ALA A 658 -11.40 -20.75 -11.24
C ALA A 658 -12.81 -20.53 -11.82
N SER A 659 -13.75 -21.44 -11.56
CA SER A 659 -15.17 -21.38 -11.96
C SER A 659 -16.02 -20.35 -11.18
N GLN A 660 -15.46 -19.68 -10.17
CA GLN A 660 -16.11 -18.63 -9.38
C GLN A 660 -15.49 -17.24 -9.61
N LYS A 661 -14.35 -17.14 -10.32
CA LYS A 661 -13.70 -15.86 -10.62
C LYS A 661 -14.56 -15.03 -11.58
N GLY A 662 -15.05 -13.89 -11.10
CA GLY A 662 -15.90 -12.97 -11.86
C GLY A 662 -17.38 -12.94 -11.47
N LYS A 663 -17.83 -13.78 -10.52
CA LYS A 663 -19.21 -13.72 -10.00
C LYS A 663 -19.42 -12.59 -9.00
N ASN A 664 -20.70 -12.27 -8.77
CA ASN A 664 -21.13 -11.20 -7.85
C ASN A 664 -20.71 -11.47 -6.40
N LYS A 665 -20.53 -10.39 -5.62
CA LYS A 665 -20.01 -10.44 -4.23
C LYS A 665 -20.69 -11.45 -3.30
N ARG A 666 -21.98 -11.75 -3.51
CA ARG A 666 -22.72 -12.75 -2.70
C ARG A 666 -22.10 -14.14 -2.77
N ASP A 667 -21.63 -14.56 -3.94
CA ASP A 667 -21.07 -15.91 -4.18
C ASP A 667 -19.66 -16.06 -3.56
N LEU A 668 -18.99 -14.94 -3.27
CA LEU A 668 -17.61 -14.90 -2.75
C LEU A 668 -17.53 -14.97 -1.21
N ARG A 669 -18.66 -14.89 -0.50
CA ARG A 669 -18.70 -14.91 0.98
C ARG A 669 -18.06 -16.16 1.59
N LEU A 670 -18.16 -17.30 0.90
CA LEU A 670 -17.51 -18.57 1.27
C LEU A 670 -15.97 -18.55 1.28
N TYR A 671 -15.32 -17.39 1.02
CA TYR A 671 -13.87 -17.21 0.93
C TYR A 671 -13.36 -15.98 1.68
N LEU A 672 -14.14 -15.45 2.64
CA LEU A 672 -13.77 -14.32 3.49
C LEU A 672 -12.87 -14.75 4.66
N HIS A 673 -11.77 -14.01 4.84
CA HIS A 673 -10.83 -14.14 5.95
C HIS A 673 -10.64 -12.77 6.63
N CYS A 674 -10.58 -12.73 7.96
CA CYS A 674 -10.30 -11.48 8.68
C CYS A 674 -8.83 -11.05 8.54
N GLN A 675 -8.56 -9.75 8.72
CA GLN A 675 -7.22 -9.17 8.53
C GLN A 675 -6.09 -9.88 9.31
N LEU A 676 -6.37 -10.52 10.44
CA LEU A 676 -5.38 -11.31 11.20
C LEU A 676 -4.87 -12.55 10.44
N HIS A 677 -5.69 -13.13 9.56
CA HIS A 677 -5.38 -14.34 8.78
C HIS A 677 -5.04 -14.02 7.31
N VAL A 678 -4.88 -12.74 6.98
CA VAL A 678 -4.59 -12.23 5.63
C VAL A 678 -3.25 -11.50 5.63
N HIS A 679 -2.32 -12.01 4.84
CA HIS A 679 -1.03 -11.37 4.60
C HIS A 679 -1.01 -10.76 3.19
N HIS A 680 -0.29 -9.65 3.03
CA HIS A 680 -0.14 -9.03 1.71
C HIS A 680 1.14 -9.59 1.06
N CYS A 681 1.03 -10.13 -0.15
CA CYS A 681 2.17 -10.63 -0.90
C CYS A 681 3.20 -9.52 -1.11
N HIS A 682 4.44 -9.70 -0.65
CA HIS A 682 5.48 -8.66 -0.77
C HIS A 682 5.80 -8.27 -2.22
N VAL A 683 5.48 -9.11 -3.21
CA VAL A 683 5.73 -8.79 -4.63
C VAL A 683 4.61 -7.95 -5.25
N CYS A 684 3.36 -8.40 -5.18
CA CYS A 684 2.22 -7.79 -5.88
C CYS A 684 1.21 -7.05 -4.96
N SER A 685 1.47 -7.01 -3.65
CA SER A 685 0.61 -6.43 -2.62
C SER A 685 -0.82 -7.01 -2.52
N GLN A 686 -1.11 -8.14 -3.18
CA GLN A 686 -2.42 -8.79 -3.07
C GLN A 686 -2.61 -9.48 -1.72
N ALA A 687 -3.80 -9.29 -1.14
CA ALA A 687 -4.27 -9.98 0.05
C ALA A 687 -4.33 -11.50 -0.21
N THR A 688 -3.61 -12.29 0.58
CA THR A 688 -3.51 -13.75 0.46
C THR A 688 -3.64 -14.35 1.87
N CYS A 689 -4.48 -15.36 2.07
CA CYS A 689 -4.60 -15.97 3.40
C CYS A 689 -3.39 -16.83 3.76
N GLN A 690 -3.16 -17.02 5.06
CA GLN A 690 -1.96 -17.67 5.59
C GLN A 690 -1.64 -19.05 4.96
N SER A 691 -2.66 -19.86 4.67
CA SER A 691 -2.50 -21.18 4.04
C SER A 691 -2.07 -21.14 2.56
N HIS A 692 -2.23 -20.00 1.89
CA HIS A 692 -1.81 -19.79 0.50
C HIS A 692 -0.56 -18.90 0.38
N THR A 693 -0.09 -18.28 1.46
CA THR A 693 1.25 -17.67 1.50
C THR A 693 2.33 -18.67 1.85
N LYS A 694 3.52 -18.50 1.27
CA LYS A 694 4.76 -19.09 1.77
C LYS A 694 5.83 -18.01 1.91
N GLN A 695 6.76 -18.20 2.84
CA GLN A 695 7.89 -17.29 3.01
C GLN A 695 8.93 -17.55 1.91
N CYS A 696 9.55 -16.48 1.43
CA CYS A 696 10.73 -16.57 0.57
C CYS A 696 11.96 -16.97 1.39
N ALA A 697 12.71 -17.98 0.97
CA ALA A 697 13.88 -18.50 1.68
C ALA A 697 15.10 -17.55 1.78
N ASP A 698 15.02 -16.32 1.23
CA ASP A 698 16.08 -15.31 1.28
C ASP A 698 15.69 -14.08 2.10
N CYS A 699 14.53 -13.47 1.80
CA CYS A 699 14.04 -12.27 2.50
C CYS A 699 12.99 -12.54 3.59
N LEU A 700 12.61 -13.81 3.79
CA LEU A 700 11.58 -14.29 4.74
C LEU A 700 10.18 -13.68 4.56
N GLN A 701 9.95 -12.88 3.51
CA GLN A 701 8.68 -12.21 3.26
C GLN A 701 7.60 -13.17 2.74
N ASN A 702 6.37 -12.99 3.24
CA ASN A 702 5.20 -13.70 2.76
C ASN A 702 4.90 -13.37 1.29
N THR A 703 4.81 -14.42 0.48
CA THR A 703 4.65 -14.35 -0.98
C THR A 703 3.51 -15.30 -1.40
N CYS A 704 2.65 -14.85 -2.33
CA CYS A 704 1.59 -15.71 -2.91
C CYS A 704 2.17 -16.70 -3.94
N PRO A 705 1.46 -17.79 -4.30
CA PRO A 705 2.03 -18.87 -5.11
C PRO A 705 2.53 -18.40 -6.47
N ASP A 706 1.79 -17.50 -7.12
CA ASP A 706 2.07 -16.97 -8.46
C ASP A 706 3.39 -16.17 -8.55
N HIS A 707 3.92 -15.72 -7.40
CA HIS A 707 5.17 -14.97 -7.31
C HIS A 707 6.29 -15.76 -6.60
N LEU A 708 6.05 -17.04 -6.31
CA LEU A 708 6.96 -17.92 -5.59
C LEU A 708 7.56 -18.98 -6.53
N VAL A 709 8.76 -18.71 -7.03
CA VAL A 709 9.49 -19.59 -7.94
C VAL A 709 10.37 -20.58 -7.17
N THR A 710 10.85 -21.61 -7.87
CA THR A 710 11.79 -22.59 -7.31
C THR A 710 13.14 -22.40 -7.98
N ASP A 711 14.21 -22.29 -7.19
CA ASP A 711 15.57 -22.17 -7.75
C ASP A 711 16.19 -23.54 -8.07
N THR A 712 17.38 -23.54 -8.67
CA THR A 712 18.14 -24.76 -9.00
C THR A 712 18.61 -25.59 -7.80
N GLN A 713 18.33 -25.16 -6.56
CA GLN A 713 18.57 -25.91 -5.32
C GLN A 713 17.26 -26.35 -4.64
N GLY A 714 16.11 -26.20 -5.31
CA GLY A 714 14.79 -26.53 -4.76
C GLY A 714 14.21 -25.47 -3.81
N ARG A 715 14.94 -24.38 -3.54
CA ARG A 715 14.52 -23.35 -2.59
C ARG A 715 13.39 -22.51 -3.17
N LYS A 716 12.40 -22.16 -2.34
CA LYS A 716 11.27 -21.31 -2.73
C LYS A 716 11.65 -19.84 -2.54
N LEU A 717 11.80 -19.12 -3.65
CA LEU A 717 12.18 -17.71 -3.69
C LEU A 717 11.04 -16.87 -4.25
N CYS A 718 10.87 -15.64 -3.75
CA CYS A 718 10.00 -14.69 -4.42
C CYS A 718 10.68 -14.18 -5.72
N SER A 719 9.90 -13.76 -6.71
CA SER A 719 10.43 -13.25 -7.99
C SER A 719 11.27 -11.97 -7.89
N LYS A 720 11.38 -11.35 -6.70
CA LYS A 720 12.38 -10.31 -6.40
C LYS A 720 13.75 -10.90 -6.03
N CYS A 721 13.78 -11.95 -5.21
CA CYS A 721 15.02 -12.63 -4.78
C CYS A 721 15.57 -13.62 -5.83
N ALA A 722 14.71 -14.07 -6.75
CA ALA A 722 15.10 -14.90 -7.88
C ALA A 722 15.42 -14.07 -9.14
N VAL A 723 16.32 -14.57 -9.99
CA VAL A 723 16.66 -14.02 -11.31
C VAL A 723 16.93 -15.19 -12.27
N ILE A 724 16.45 -15.11 -13.52
CA ILE A 724 16.71 -16.12 -14.55
C ILE A 724 18.11 -15.92 -15.14
N CYS A 725 18.87 -16.99 -15.31
CA CYS A 725 20.11 -16.96 -16.10
C CYS A 725 19.79 -17.11 -17.60
N THR A 726 20.20 -16.15 -18.42
CA THR A 726 19.92 -16.10 -19.88
C THR A 726 20.48 -17.29 -20.67
N TYR A 727 21.43 -18.04 -20.07
CA TYR A 727 22.15 -19.14 -20.70
C TYR A 727 21.75 -20.53 -20.16
N CYS A 728 20.93 -20.60 -19.12
CA CYS A 728 20.44 -21.88 -18.63
C CYS A 728 19.29 -22.40 -19.51
N PRO A 729 19.24 -23.72 -19.79
CA PRO A 729 18.05 -24.36 -20.37
C PRO A 729 16.78 -24.01 -19.58
N SER A 730 15.63 -24.01 -20.27
CA SER A 730 14.27 -23.82 -19.72
C SER A 730 14.06 -22.60 -18.79
N GLY A 731 14.96 -21.60 -18.80
CA GLY A 731 14.78 -20.36 -18.05
C GLY A 731 14.85 -20.54 -16.53
N THR A 732 15.70 -21.46 -16.04
CA THR A 732 15.81 -21.75 -14.60
C THR A 732 16.10 -20.51 -13.76
N TYR A 733 15.32 -20.34 -12.69
CA TYR A 733 15.57 -19.32 -11.68
C TYR A 733 16.79 -19.68 -10.83
N HIS A 734 17.63 -18.70 -10.58
CA HIS A 734 18.70 -18.76 -9.59
C HIS A 734 18.46 -17.71 -8.50
N HIS A 735 19.15 -17.89 -7.38
CA HIS A 735 19.25 -16.87 -6.36
C HIS A 735 19.96 -15.61 -6.89
N ARG A 736 19.46 -14.40 -6.61
CA ARG A 736 20.06 -13.15 -7.11
C ARG A 736 21.54 -12.99 -6.72
N LYS A 737 21.92 -13.50 -5.54
CA LYS A 737 23.33 -13.51 -5.05
C LYS A 737 24.25 -14.49 -5.83
N ASP A 738 23.69 -15.43 -6.59
CA ASP A 738 24.44 -16.40 -7.43
C ASP A 738 24.49 -15.98 -8.92
N ILE A 739 23.94 -14.81 -9.26
CA ILE A 739 23.94 -14.21 -10.60
C ILE A 739 24.95 -13.07 -10.67
N THR A 740 25.75 -13.04 -11.73
CA THR A 740 26.53 -11.88 -12.16
C THR A 740 25.91 -11.29 -13.45
N SER A 741 26.24 -10.04 -13.80
CA SER A 741 25.87 -9.47 -15.09
C SER A 741 27.04 -9.47 -16.06
N CYS A 742 26.80 -9.94 -17.29
CA CYS A 742 27.75 -9.90 -18.38
C CYS A 742 28.25 -8.46 -18.62
N SER A 743 29.56 -8.23 -18.53
CA SER A 743 30.10 -6.88 -18.69
C SER A 743 29.87 -6.28 -20.08
N VAL A 744 29.74 -7.13 -21.11
CA VAL A 744 29.39 -6.77 -22.50
C VAL A 744 27.88 -6.54 -22.64
N SER A 745 27.06 -7.60 -22.55
CA SER A 745 25.63 -7.58 -22.90
C SER A 745 24.67 -7.23 -21.75
N LYS A 746 25.17 -7.08 -20.52
CA LYS A 746 24.43 -6.90 -19.25
C LYS A 746 23.52 -8.06 -18.82
N GLU A 747 23.32 -9.06 -19.69
CA GLU A 747 22.62 -10.33 -19.43
C GLU A 747 23.00 -10.97 -18.09
N HIS A 748 22.06 -11.69 -17.48
CA HIS A 748 22.26 -12.36 -16.19
C HIS A 748 22.86 -13.76 -16.38
N LEU A 749 23.98 -14.00 -15.70
CA LEU A 749 24.79 -15.21 -15.78
C LEU A 749 24.89 -15.86 -14.41
N CYS A 750 24.52 -17.13 -14.28
CA CYS A 750 24.89 -17.91 -13.10
C CYS A 750 26.39 -18.25 -13.14
N LYS A 751 26.96 -18.68 -12.01
CA LYS A 751 28.38 -19.06 -11.88
C LYS A 751 28.86 -20.00 -13.00
N ASN A 752 28.05 -21.01 -13.37
CA ASN A 752 28.39 -21.99 -14.42
C ASN A 752 28.42 -21.41 -15.85
N HIS A 753 27.81 -20.23 -16.08
CA HIS A 753 27.80 -19.53 -17.36
C HIS A 753 28.59 -18.21 -17.33
N THR A 754 29.32 -17.96 -16.23
CA THR A 754 30.19 -16.80 -16.07
C THR A 754 31.63 -17.20 -16.38
N LEU A 755 32.17 -16.72 -17.49
CA LEU A 755 33.61 -16.74 -17.77
C LEU A 755 34.22 -15.39 -17.34
N ILE A 756 35.52 -15.36 -17.08
CA ILE A 756 36.28 -14.12 -16.83
C ILE A 756 37.10 -13.79 -18.07
N CYS A 757 37.04 -12.55 -18.54
CA CYS A 757 37.93 -12.08 -19.61
C CYS A 757 39.36 -11.93 -19.08
N GLU A 758 40.35 -12.57 -19.72
CA GLU A 758 41.75 -12.52 -19.27
C GLU A 758 42.39 -11.11 -19.33
N ASP A 759 42.04 -10.27 -20.32
CA ASP A 759 42.55 -8.90 -20.42
C ASP A 759 41.97 -7.94 -19.36
N CYS A 760 40.63 -7.94 -19.17
CA CYS A 760 39.94 -6.92 -18.37
C CYS A 760 39.34 -7.41 -17.04
N LEU A 761 39.51 -8.70 -16.72
CA LEU A 761 39.08 -9.38 -15.49
C LEU A 761 37.58 -9.27 -15.14
N LYS A 762 36.74 -8.88 -16.11
CA LYS A 762 35.29 -8.73 -15.93
C LYS A 762 34.54 -10.02 -16.32
N PRO A 763 33.40 -10.31 -15.66
CA PRO A 763 32.53 -11.43 -16.02
C PRO A 763 31.92 -11.25 -17.42
N VAL A 764 31.81 -12.34 -18.17
CA VAL A 764 31.23 -12.42 -19.52
C VAL A 764 30.62 -13.78 -19.79
N GLY A 765 29.54 -13.81 -20.58
CA GLY A 765 28.91 -15.05 -21.02
C GLY A 765 29.64 -15.67 -22.21
N ALA A 766 29.56 -17.00 -22.37
CA ALA A 766 30.32 -17.74 -23.38
C ALA A 766 30.13 -17.26 -24.84
N ARG A 767 28.98 -16.69 -25.20
CA ARG A 767 28.75 -16.08 -26.53
C ARG A 767 29.53 -14.77 -26.74
N HIS A 768 29.87 -14.08 -25.65
CA HIS A 768 30.56 -12.79 -25.63
C HIS A 768 32.07 -12.91 -25.37
N THR A 769 32.58 -14.13 -25.17
CA THR A 769 34.00 -14.47 -25.29
C THR A 769 34.36 -14.96 -26.70
N ALA A 770 35.62 -14.81 -27.06
CA ALA A 770 36.29 -15.58 -28.11
C ALA A 770 37.77 -15.77 -27.73
N LYS A 771 38.48 -16.68 -28.40
CA LYS A 771 39.91 -16.87 -28.19
C LYS A 771 40.71 -15.82 -28.95
N CYS A 772 41.75 -15.27 -28.32
CA CYS A 772 42.78 -14.52 -29.02
C CYS A 772 43.49 -15.42 -30.04
N SER A 773 43.65 -14.99 -31.29
CA SER A 773 44.30 -15.80 -32.32
C SER A 773 45.76 -16.14 -31.98
N SER A 774 46.53 -15.19 -31.44
CA SER A 774 47.94 -15.36 -31.09
C SER A 774 48.21 -16.07 -29.76
N CYS A 775 47.48 -15.79 -28.66
CA CYS A 775 47.73 -16.43 -27.35
C CYS A 775 46.69 -17.49 -26.91
N GLN A 776 45.61 -17.69 -27.68
CA GLN A 776 44.50 -18.61 -27.40
C GLN A 776 43.70 -18.36 -26.10
N GLY A 777 44.06 -17.36 -25.30
CA GLY A 777 43.35 -16.96 -24.08
C GLY A 777 41.93 -16.44 -24.32
N LEU A 778 41.06 -16.64 -23.33
CA LEU A 778 39.64 -16.28 -23.39
C LEU A 778 39.45 -14.78 -23.13
N THR A 779 39.14 -14.06 -24.21
CA THR A 779 39.00 -12.60 -24.19
C THR A 779 37.55 -12.23 -24.50
N CYS A 780 36.99 -11.21 -23.86
CA CYS A 780 35.68 -10.69 -24.26
C CYS A 780 35.78 -9.95 -25.62
N ARG A 781 34.74 -10.05 -26.46
CA ARG A 781 34.75 -9.46 -27.81
C ARG A 781 35.04 -7.95 -27.84
N SER A 782 34.75 -7.21 -26.77
CA SER A 782 35.07 -5.77 -26.64
C SER A 782 36.52 -5.46 -26.25
N CYS A 783 37.32 -6.46 -25.88
CA CYS A 783 38.78 -6.35 -25.69
C CYS A 783 39.58 -6.99 -26.84
N LEU A 784 38.90 -7.62 -27.81
CA LEU A 784 39.54 -8.10 -29.03
C LEU A 784 39.66 -6.96 -30.06
N ARG A 785 40.82 -6.85 -30.69
CA ARG A 785 41.06 -6.08 -31.92
C ARG A 785 41.66 -7.01 -32.95
N GLU A 786 41.10 -7.06 -34.15
CA GLU A 786 41.65 -7.87 -35.27
C GLU A 786 41.83 -9.37 -34.91
N ASN A 787 40.91 -9.89 -34.08
CA ASN A 787 40.91 -11.23 -33.44
C ASN A 787 42.03 -11.49 -32.41
N GLU A 788 42.78 -10.47 -31.99
CA GLU A 788 43.78 -10.55 -30.93
C GLU A 788 43.34 -9.81 -29.66
N CYS A 789 43.76 -10.29 -28.49
CA CYS A 789 43.54 -9.57 -27.24
C CYS A 789 44.34 -8.27 -27.24
N TYR A 790 43.89 -7.27 -26.49
CA TYR A 790 44.51 -5.94 -26.47
C TYR A 790 46.00 -6.04 -26.19
N THR A 791 46.37 -6.92 -25.27
CA THR A 791 47.76 -7.18 -24.89
C THR A 791 48.61 -7.70 -26.06
N CYS A 792 48.14 -8.73 -26.79
CA CYS A 792 48.84 -9.25 -27.97
C CYS A 792 48.91 -8.22 -29.11
N TRP A 793 47.83 -7.48 -29.32
CA TRP A 793 47.73 -6.45 -30.35
C TRP A 793 48.73 -5.31 -30.12
N THR A 794 48.91 -4.86 -28.86
CA THR A 794 49.88 -3.80 -28.52
C THR A 794 51.35 -4.20 -28.64
N LEU A 795 51.69 -5.49 -28.50
CA LEU A 795 53.08 -5.98 -28.58
C LEU A 795 53.63 -5.97 -30.01
N LYS A 796 52.76 -6.05 -31.04
CA LYS A 796 53.18 -6.17 -32.45
C LYS A 796 54.01 -4.98 -32.98
N PRO A 797 53.64 -3.70 -32.77
CA PRO A 797 54.37 -2.58 -33.38
C PRO A 797 55.57 -2.11 -32.54
N ALA A 798 55.50 -2.23 -31.21
CA ALA A 798 56.45 -1.59 -30.30
C ALA A 798 57.71 -2.44 -30.05
N ASP A 799 57.55 -3.72 -29.73
CA ASP A 799 58.64 -4.55 -29.23
C ASP A 799 59.43 -5.26 -30.33
N ALA A 800 58.96 -5.23 -31.58
CA ALA A 800 59.63 -5.87 -32.73
C ALA A 800 61.01 -5.27 -33.05
N LEU A 801 61.22 -3.97 -32.77
CA LEU A 801 62.57 -3.36 -32.77
C LEU A 801 63.31 -3.68 -31.47
N LEU A 802 62.70 -3.43 -30.32
CA LEU A 802 63.40 -3.48 -29.02
C LEU A 802 63.92 -4.89 -28.68
N LEU A 803 63.16 -5.95 -28.98
CA LEU A 803 63.59 -7.34 -28.80
C LEU A 803 64.67 -7.76 -29.80
N LYS A 804 64.78 -7.07 -30.95
CA LYS A 804 65.84 -7.27 -31.95
C LYS A 804 67.13 -6.56 -31.53
N GLU A 805 67.05 -5.34 -31.00
CA GLU A 805 68.19 -4.61 -30.41
C GLU A 805 68.76 -5.30 -29.17
N LEU A 806 67.90 -5.94 -28.35
CA LEU A 806 68.31 -6.69 -27.15
C LEU A 806 68.72 -8.15 -27.44
N GLY A 807 68.59 -8.65 -28.67
CA GLY A 807 68.95 -10.02 -29.04
C GLY A 807 68.07 -11.13 -28.43
N LEU A 808 66.84 -10.81 -27.99
CA LEU A 808 65.96 -11.71 -27.23
C LEU A 808 64.89 -12.42 -28.07
N GLN A 809 64.99 -12.38 -29.40
CA GLN A 809 63.93 -12.86 -30.30
C GLN A 809 63.57 -14.35 -30.11
N GLU A 810 64.53 -15.23 -29.84
CA GLU A 810 64.26 -16.66 -29.59
C GLU A 810 63.59 -16.92 -28.23
N VAL A 811 63.88 -16.10 -27.22
CA VAL A 811 63.25 -16.20 -25.89
C VAL A 811 61.79 -15.74 -25.97
N ALA A 812 61.52 -14.66 -26.70
CA ALA A 812 60.17 -14.12 -26.88
C ALA A 812 59.22 -15.06 -27.66
N GLN A 813 59.76 -15.96 -28.51
CA GLN A 813 58.94 -16.96 -29.22
C GLN A 813 58.54 -18.16 -28.34
N SER A 814 59.23 -18.40 -27.23
CA SER A 814 58.95 -19.52 -26.32
C SER A 814 58.24 -19.11 -25.03
N TRP A 815 58.42 -17.88 -24.54
CA TRP A 815 57.86 -17.40 -23.27
C TRP A 815 56.89 -16.22 -23.46
N SER A 816 55.74 -16.26 -22.76
CA SER A 816 54.75 -15.17 -22.74
C SER A 816 55.20 -13.98 -21.88
N ILE A 817 56.25 -13.29 -22.31
CA ILE A 817 56.87 -12.16 -21.61
C ILE A 817 56.02 -10.90 -21.80
N HIS A 818 55.51 -10.33 -20.70
CA HIS A 818 55.01 -8.96 -20.68
C HIS A 818 56.06 -8.07 -20.02
N ALA A 819 56.60 -7.11 -20.78
CA ALA A 819 57.46 -6.05 -20.27
C ALA A 819 56.65 -4.77 -20.02
N SER A 820 56.92 -4.07 -18.92
CA SER A 820 56.39 -2.72 -18.68
C SER A 820 57.49 -1.81 -18.16
N LEU A 821 57.69 -0.69 -18.86
CA LEU A 821 58.55 0.41 -18.43
C LEU A 821 57.72 1.39 -17.60
N LYS A 822 58.14 1.62 -16.35
CA LYS A 822 57.69 2.77 -15.55
C LYS A 822 58.85 3.74 -15.39
N ASP A 823 58.69 4.93 -15.95
CA ASP A 823 59.56 6.04 -15.64
C ASP A 823 59.31 6.51 -14.20
N ARG A 824 60.38 6.73 -13.45
CA ARG A 824 60.36 7.38 -12.15
C ARG A 824 61.26 8.59 -12.29
N GLY A 825 60.65 9.76 -12.48
CA GLY A 825 61.34 10.99 -12.87
C GLY A 825 62.55 11.33 -12.00
N ASN A 826 63.74 10.90 -12.45
CA ASN A 826 65.08 11.36 -12.10
C ASN A 826 66.14 10.58 -12.92
N GLY A 827 66.11 10.76 -14.25
CA GLY A 827 67.28 10.69 -15.14
C GLY A 827 67.92 9.34 -15.49
N THR A 828 68.15 8.42 -14.55
CA THR A 828 69.23 7.41 -14.72
C THR A 828 68.86 5.93 -14.54
N PHE A 829 67.60 5.56 -14.30
CA PHE A 829 67.22 4.14 -14.13
C PHE A 829 65.93 3.76 -14.88
N LYS A 830 66.05 2.88 -15.88
CA LYS A 830 64.92 2.18 -16.51
C LYS A 830 64.64 0.88 -15.76
N GLN A 831 63.49 0.77 -15.10
CA GLN A 831 63.04 -0.48 -14.48
C GLN A 831 62.21 -1.30 -15.48
N VAL A 832 62.65 -2.53 -15.79
CA VAL A 832 61.89 -3.49 -16.60
C VAL A 832 61.20 -4.47 -15.67
N VAL A 833 59.86 -4.43 -15.63
CA VAL A 833 59.05 -5.40 -14.88
C VAL A 833 58.60 -6.51 -15.84
N VAL A 834 58.85 -7.77 -15.46
CA VAL A 834 58.48 -8.96 -16.23
C VAL A 834 57.44 -9.78 -15.47
N TYR A 835 56.35 -10.12 -16.15
CA TYR A 835 55.28 -10.98 -15.64
C TYR A 835 55.30 -12.35 -16.31
N HIS A 836 55.08 -13.42 -15.54
CA HIS A 836 55.01 -14.80 -16.04
C HIS A 836 53.65 -15.45 -15.75
N THR A 837 53.22 -16.38 -16.60
CA THR A 837 51.83 -16.89 -16.66
C THR A 837 51.62 -18.32 -16.15
N ARG A 838 52.68 -19.09 -15.86
CA ARG A 838 52.62 -20.42 -15.25
C ARG A 838 53.67 -20.60 -14.14
N ALA A 839 53.35 -21.42 -13.14
CA ALA A 839 54.34 -21.90 -12.17
C ALA A 839 55.09 -23.10 -12.76
N GLY A 840 56.40 -22.96 -12.98
CA GLY A 840 57.28 -23.96 -13.58
C GLY A 840 58.74 -23.55 -13.41
N SER A 841 59.64 -24.54 -13.37
CA SER A 841 61.07 -24.36 -13.01
C SER A 841 61.80 -23.35 -13.91
N LEU A 842 62.50 -22.41 -13.29
CA LEU A 842 63.12 -21.25 -13.95
C LEU A 842 64.64 -21.26 -13.74
N TRP A 843 65.39 -21.86 -14.68
CA TRP A 843 66.85 -21.78 -14.74
C TRP A 843 67.30 -21.69 -16.21
N GLY A 844 67.99 -20.61 -16.56
CA GLY A 844 68.59 -20.35 -17.87
C GLY A 844 69.61 -19.22 -17.74
N ALA A 845 70.77 -19.36 -18.38
CA ALA A 845 71.90 -18.46 -18.13
C ALA A 845 71.84 -17.18 -18.98
N LEU A 846 71.89 -16.01 -18.33
CA LEU A 846 72.15 -14.72 -18.98
C LEU A 846 73.61 -14.34 -18.76
N THR A 847 74.35 -14.08 -19.84
CA THR A 847 75.77 -13.71 -19.82
C THR A 847 76.02 -12.38 -20.56
N SER A 848 75.64 -11.27 -19.93
CA SER A 848 76.00 -9.92 -20.42
C SER A 848 76.43 -9.00 -19.26
N LYS A 849 77.36 -8.07 -19.54
CA LYS A 849 78.06 -7.26 -18.53
C LYS A 849 77.29 -5.98 -18.10
N THR A 850 75.97 -6.03 -18.02
CA THR A 850 75.14 -4.86 -17.67
C THR A 850 74.24 -5.14 -16.47
N SER A 851 74.45 -4.41 -15.37
CA SER A 851 73.76 -4.60 -14.09
C SER A 851 72.29 -4.17 -14.14
N LEU A 852 71.39 -5.13 -14.39
CA LEU A 852 69.95 -4.92 -14.48
C LEU A 852 69.24 -5.43 -13.22
N MET A 853 68.52 -4.57 -12.50
CA MET A 853 67.64 -5.01 -11.41
C MET A 853 66.28 -5.47 -11.95
N LEU A 854 66.07 -6.78 -11.98
CA LEU A 854 64.76 -7.39 -12.24
C LEU A 854 64.02 -7.64 -10.92
N ASP A 855 62.78 -7.16 -10.85
CA ASP A 855 61.79 -7.57 -9.85
C ASP A 855 60.73 -8.42 -10.55
N VAL A 856 60.52 -9.66 -10.09
CA VAL A 856 59.58 -10.61 -10.72
C VAL A 856 58.31 -10.75 -9.88
N TYR A 857 57.16 -10.67 -10.56
CA TYR A 857 55.83 -10.70 -9.94
C TYR A 857 54.92 -11.74 -10.61
N LEU A 858 54.10 -12.42 -9.83
CA LEU A 858 52.96 -13.19 -10.35
C LEU A 858 51.84 -12.25 -10.84
N ARG A 859 50.96 -12.74 -11.73
CA ARG A 859 49.71 -12.04 -12.10
C ARG A 859 48.78 -11.75 -10.89
N SER A 860 48.99 -12.38 -9.73
CA SER A 860 48.33 -12.05 -8.46
C SER A 860 48.85 -10.77 -7.78
N GLY A 861 49.88 -10.11 -8.33
CA GLY A 861 50.56 -8.97 -7.71
C GLY A 861 51.59 -9.35 -6.64
N GLN A 862 51.67 -10.63 -6.27
CA GLN A 862 52.64 -11.13 -5.31
C GLN A 862 54.06 -11.09 -5.90
N LYS A 863 54.98 -10.42 -5.19
CA LYS A 863 56.40 -10.38 -5.54
C LYS A 863 57.06 -11.70 -5.16
N ILE A 864 57.67 -12.38 -6.12
CA ILE A 864 58.25 -13.72 -5.91
C ILE A 864 59.70 -13.62 -5.44
N GLN A 865 60.47 -12.70 -6.04
CA GLN A 865 61.89 -12.58 -5.76
C GLN A 865 62.39 -11.16 -6.07
N LYS A 866 63.45 -10.75 -5.38
CA LYS A 866 64.31 -9.61 -5.74
C LYS A 866 65.71 -10.16 -5.97
N VAL A 867 66.11 -10.33 -7.22
CA VAL A 867 67.42 -10.91 -7.55
C VAL A 867 68.49 -9.83 -7.35
N ARG A 868 69.28 -9.96 -6.28
CA ARG A 868 70.60 -9.34 -6.18
C ARG A 868 71.64 -10.37 -6.61
N HIS A 869 72.72 -9.89 -7.21
CA HIS A 869 73.88 -10.74 -7.49
C HIS A 869 74.42 -11.27 -6.15
N LEU A 870 74.50 -12.60 -6.01
CA LEU A 870 75.32 -13.23 -4.99
C LEU A 870 76.73 -13.41 -5.55
N GLU A 871 77.72 -13.31 -4.68
CA GLU A 871 79.10 -13.72 -4.96
C GLU A 871 79.20 -15.25 -4.77
N PRO A 872 80.10 -15.95 -5.50
CA PRO A 872 80.01 -17.40 -5.69
C PRO A 872 80.59 -18.25 -4.53
N GLU A 873 80.42 -17.83 -3.27
CA GLU A 873 80.83 -18.60 -2.09
C GLU A 873 79.72 -18.74 -1.04
N LYS A 874 79.59 -19.96 -0.49
CA LYS A 874 78.64 -20.43 0.55
C LYS A 874 77.24 -20.79 0.04
N ALA A 875 77.10 -22.03 -0.45
CA ALA A 875 75.83 -22.76 -0.51
C ALA A 875 75.76 -23.81 0.63
N PRO A 876 74.61 -24.00 1.30
CA PRO A 876 74.41 -25.09 2.27
C PRO A 876 74.50 -26.49 1.64
N ARG A 877 74.88 -27.50 2.43
CA ARG A 877 75.03 -28.90 1.96
C ARG A 877 73.67 -29.60 1.87
N GLY A 878 73.31 -30.22 0.74
CA GLY A 878 72.05 -30.97 0.66
C GLY A 878 71.58 -31.56 -0.68
N PHE A 879 72.41 -31.74 -1.71
CA PHE A 879 72.01 -32.38 -2.98
C PHE A 879 73.08 -33.38 -3.50
N PRO A 880 72.73 -34.32 -4.40
CA PRO A 880 73.47 -35.59 -4.57
C PRO A 880 74.68 -35.53 -5.52
N ASN A 881 75.47 -36.62 -5.47
CA ASN A 881 76.79 -36.79 -6.08
C ASN A 881 76.90 -36.33 -7.57
N PRO A 882 77.84 -35.42 -7.91
CA PRO A 882 78.07 -34.89 -9.27
C PRO A 882 78.24 -35.95 -10.38
N SER A 883 78.72 -37.16 -10.03
CA SER A 883 78.98 -38.24 -10.99
C SER A 883 77.75 -38.61 -11.85
N ARG A 884 76.53 -38.42 -11.33
CA ARG A 884 75.28 -38.71 -12.07
C ARG A 884 74.91 -37.65 -13.10
N LEU A 885 75.31 -36.38 -12.96
CA LEU A 885 75.03 -35.35 -13.97
C LEU A 885 75.85 -35.60 -15.23
N LYS A 886 77.15 -35.90 -15.07
CA LYS A 886 78.07 -36.06 -16.21
C LYS A 886 77.66 -37.21 -17.13
N ALA A 887 77.25 -38.35 -16.57
CA ALA A 887 76.74 -39.48 -17.35
C ALA A 887 75.49 -39.15 -18.18
N LEU A 888 74.62 -38.25 -17.70
CA LEU A 888 73.45 -37.78 -18.45
C LEU A 888 73.84 -36.83 -19.60
N GLN A 889 74.87 -36.01 -19.36
CA GLN A 889 75.38 -35.02 -20.32
C GLN A 889 76.16 -35.68 -21.46
N ASP A 890 77.01 -36.66 -21.15
CA ASP A 890 77.77 -37.46 -22.13
C ASP A 890 76.84 -38.32 -23.02
N ALA A 891 75.70 -38.78 -22.48
CA ALA A 891 74.70 -39.53 -23.23
C ALA A 891 73.93 -38.67 -24.26
N LEU A 892 73.71 -37.39 -23.96
CA LEU A 892 72.99 -36.46 -24.84
C LEU A 892 73.84 -35.92 -26.00
N GLN A 893 75.17 -35.92 -25.89
CA GLN A 893 76.06 -35.40 -26.94
C GLN A 893 76.33 -36.38 -28.09
N LYS A 894 75.91 -37.66 -28.00
CA LYS A 894 76.27 -38.72 -28.96
C LYS A 894 75.18 -39.13 -29.96
N ARG A 895 74.21 -38.25 -30.28
CA ARG A 895 73.24 -38.49 -31.38
C ARG A 895 72.97 -37.26 -32.24
N LYS A 896 73.49 -37.31 -33.47
CA LYS A 896 72.95 -36.74 -34.71
C LYS A 896 73.38 -37.64 -35.90
N PRO A 897 72.73 -37.60 -37.07
CA PRO A 897 71.51 -36.84 -37.41
C PRO A 897 70.32 -37.14 -36.49
#